data_AF-A0AAV4GRW1-F1
#
_entry.id   AF-A0AAV4GRW1-F1
#
_cell.length_a   1.000
_cell.length_b   1.000
_cell.length_c   1.000
_cell.angle_alpha   90.00
_cell.angle_beta   90.00
_cell.angle_gamma   90.00
#
_symmetry.space_group_name_H-M   'P 1'
#
loop_
_entity.id
_entity.type
_entity.pdbx_description
1 polymer ?
#
loop_
_entity_poly.entity_id
_entity_poly.type
_entity_poly.pdbx_seq_one_letter_code
_entity_poly.pdbx_strand_id
1 'polypeptide(L)'
;METRGASKRKSPSESKLDGRAAKNTQFKKPCFRDTAELNKAVDSSDISAVVDILVNKGLKFPESTLNAALLRAVDGGKKQIVRLLLSHGACTDKESETACSVLLAAVEHKYLDIVKELVKKGVPVDIQNVAGKTPLMLAVEKSCCIALTSFLVNCADIDLKDNRGKTALMLAVEQWDCEVVQKLLSCGCDEDIKDNNGNTAFELAQKNGFAGLLNVLKESDTSGYPALYEAAKGNDLNLVRQLLQFYPSCVQDYPSIDSPLAHLMHGDDSEWDGQIHCSFEMMELLLKARVKLSDTHFVLGFTPLMYAAWAGSERATQILLQHGADVSERGPKDQTPLWMAASRGHASVVKVLIKAGAYTSCNDASGQSPLEVAIKAGSKACIQALLIDVYCISPSVIVLMREHEMLDALLDVKDIWQSVLPKNSIYSRNPQYLHMILFYAIQVKSYHLVKALINYGVDVNWCYTYGEDAFWGPDLGVDCGESACPLFSALNDNKMLQIMLDAEADVNIRHKSTGYTALMHAAAHGNLKHVRLLLECRADMYAESKGWTALSLACKRHNQEVVSALLDAGMDVNYLSLTKETALWHSLQCFSYEDSIIELLIRRGANVNFAYTTGVTVLEKAVKTCPANIVEVILKNGADVNTQDRDGNTALFHALGIGIHSYNITQKKEKASLLLQYGANVDHINLSMTTPLMVAVKDQDNNLVEVLLAREPVPILNAQDVAGDTALHIAVKHSAEDNLRTLVSLGADINIVNAVNRSPLMVAVKNLEVQMVKALLSLGADFSFQDLPDVRQVWQADLESLFKSAQDRPWRRHYMYHLDSEREYSVSFMDCMKHLLEAGCSLHHQLQNCKLDVFVGMCIVKEKYELVQLLLKSGVGPKTLDLTDCSQIFPINFIINSAAIGRNAVSPMYTAIFLGKTRAITLFTQACFYHQSDIKMLQHPRTKAMLQELVEDSLSEDPPPLEELCPENWSLRTWSKLAVLRAVGYGEGREHRVRALPIPQGLQDELLCKHISVDVVSPLSVTGISYGTYRSDSDSD
;
A
#
# COMPACT_ATOMS: atom_id res chain seq x y z
N MET A 1 -49.14 50.57 31.49
CA MET A 1 -50.51 50.51 30.94
C MET A 1 -51.22 49.42 31.71
N GLU A 2 -52.14 49.78 32.62
CA GLU A 2 -53.61 49.80 32.36
C GLU A 2 -54.21 48.39 32.46
N THR A 3 -55.27 48.10 33.24
CA THR A 3 -56.27 48.92 33.98
C THR A 3 -56.53 48.29 35.37
N ARG A 4 -56.73 49.03 36.48
CA ARG A 4 -57.91 49.80 36.91
C ARG A 4 -59.25 49.03 36.87
N GLY A 5 -59.76 48.66 38.06
CA GLY A 5 -61.07 48.00 38.20
C GLY A 5 -61.63 47.98 39.63
N ALA A 6 -61.91 49.14 40.23
CA ALA A 6 -62.47 49.23 41.58
C ALA A 6 -64.01 49.19 41.60
N SER A 7 -64.61 48.40 42.50
CA SER A 7 -66.02 48.48 42.91
C SER A 7 -66.15 47.92 44.33
N LYS A 8 -66.38 48.72 45.38
CA LYS A 8 -67.70 49.23 45.84
C LYS A 8 -68.65 48.05 46.20
N ARG A 9 -69.37 48.05 47.33
CA ARG A 9 -69.93 49.20 48.08
C ARG A 9 -70.62 48.75 49.38
N LYS A 10 -71.03 49.75 50.19
CA LYS A 10 -72.12 49.75 51.22
C LYS A 10 -71.77 49.43 52.69
N SER A 11 -71.67 50.51 53.47
CA SER A 11 -72.55 50.71 54.63
C SER A 11 -74.04 50.78 54.17
N PRO A 12 -75.02 50.48 55.03
CA PRO A 12 -75.75 51.59 55.66
C PRO A 12 -76.40 51.32 57.04
N SER A 13 -76.95 52.40 57.62
CA SER A 13 -78.11 52.49 58.55
C SER A 13 -78.09 51.64 59.83
N GLU A 14 -77.90 52.25 61.01
CA GLU A 14 -78.90 53.07 61.76
C GLU A 14 -80.12 52.28 62.25
N SER A 15 -80.23 52.15 63.58
CA SER A 15 -81.48 52.37 64.30
C SER A 15 -81.18 53.15 65.59
N LYS A 16 -82.06 54.11 65.92
CA LYS A 16 -81.96 55.01 67.07
C LYS A 16 -82.72 54.44 68.28
N LEU A 17 -82.71 55.23 69.38
CA LEU A 17 -83.45 55.09 70.64
C LEU A 17 -82.69 54.24 71.69
N ASP A 18 -82.51 54.68 72.94
CA ASP A 18 -82.88 55.97 73.54
C ASP A 18 -82.13 56.24 74.86
N GLY A 19 -82.29 57.45 75.43
CA GLY A 19 -82.50 57.54 76.88
C GLY A 19 -81.32 57.71 77.86
N ARG A 20 -80.78 58.93 77.92
CA ARG A 20 -80.48 59.71 79.15
C ARG A 20 -79.27 59.38 80.06
N ALA A 21 -78.77 60.50 80.63
CA ALA A 21 -78.08 60.64 81.92
C ALA A 21 -76.61 60.21 82.02
N ALA A 22 -75.74 60.98 81.35
CA ALA A 22 -74.49 61.36 82.00
C ALA A 22 -74.78 62.13 83.30
N LYS A 23 -74.43 61.58 84.45
CA LYS A 23 -74.08 62.34 85.65
C LYS A 23 -72.61 62.10 85.96
N ASN A 24 -71.84 63.18 85.97
CA ASN A 24 -70.40 63.20 86.22
C ASN A 24 -69.98 62.35 87.42
N THR A 25 -69.26 61.26 87.17
CA THR A 25 -68.26 60.72 88.09
C THR A 25 -66.88 61.05 87.51
N GLN A 26 -66.27 62.13 88.00
CA GLN A 26 -64.86 62.42 87.70
C GLN A 26 -63.99 61.33 88.34
N PHE A 27 -63.59 60.33 87.55
CA PHE A 27 -62.61 59.33 87.97
C PHE A 27 -61.31 60.05 88.38
N LYS A 28 -60.86 59.84 89.62
CA LYS A 28 -59.59 60.39 90.08
C LYS A 28 -58.44 59.74 89.32
N LYS A 29 -57.47 60.54 88.88
CA LYS A 29 -56.17 60.03 88.43
C LYS A 29 -55.42 59.47 89.64
N PRO A 30 -54.86 58.26 89.58
CA PRO A 30 -54.07 57.70 90.67
C PRO A 30 -52.76 58.49 90.88
N CYS A 31 -52.30 58.56 92.11
CA CYS A 31 -50.98 59.08 92.45
C CYS A 31 -49.92 57.95 92.44
N PHE A 32 -48.63 58.32 92.53
CA PHE A 32 -47.51 57.36 92.55
C PHE A 32 -47.62 56.31 93.68
N ARG A 33 -48.30 56.66 94.78
CA ARG A 33 -48.55 55.72 95.87
C ARG A 33 -49.60 54.68 95.52
N ASP A 34 -50.66 55.03 94.78
CA ASP A 34 -51.71 54.10 94.37
C ASP A 34 -51.17 53.05 93.38
N THR A 35 -50.23 53.43 92.52
CA THR A 35 -49.58 52.50 91.59
C THR A 35 -48.59 51.57 92.29
N ALA A 36 -47.88 52.05 93.32
CA ALA A 36 -47.04 51.23 94.18
C ALA A 36 -47.87 50.27 95.07
N GLU A 37 -49.01 50.73 95.60
CA GLU A 37 -49.95 49.89 96.35
C GLU A 37 -50.59 48.81 95.47
N LEU A 38 -50.97 49.12 94.22
CA LEU A 38 -51.45 48.12 93.26
C LEU A 38 -50.40 47.03 92.97
N ASN A 39 -49.16 47.42 92.62
CA ASN A 39 -48.10 46.46 92.34
C ASN A 39 -47.78 45.59 93.58
N LYS A 40 -47.69 46.20 94.77
CA LYS A 40 -47.46 45.46 96.02
C LYS A 40 -48.59 44.47 96.32
N ALA A 41 -49.85 44.82 96.05
CA ALA A 41 -51.00 43.92 96.24
C ALA A 41 -51.00 42.75 95.23
N VAL A 42 -50.54 42.99 94.00
CA VAL A 42 -50.31 41.93 92.99
C VAL A 42 -49.23 40.97 93.47
N ASP A 43 -48.07 41.49 93.89
CA ASP A 43 -46.94 40.70 94.38
C ASP A 43 -47.32 39.89 95.63
N SER A 44 -48.05 40.49 96.57
CA SER A 44 -48.54 39.82 97.78
C SER A 44 -49.74 38.89 97.56
N SER A 45 -50.22 38.74 96.31
CA SER A 45 -51.36 37.90 95.94
C SER A 45 -52.70 38.27 96.60
N ASP A 46 -52.85 39.50 97.10
CA ASP A 46 -54.05 39.93 97.82
C ASP A 46 -55.15 40.36 96.85
N ILE A 47 -55.97 39.40 96.46
CA ILE A 47 -57.12 39.61 95.56
C ILE A 47 -58.11 40.61 96.15
N SER A 48 -58.30 40.67 97.47
CA SER A 48 -59.22 41.62 98.10
C SER A 48 -58.70 43.04 97.98
N ALA A 49 -57.41 43.27 98.20
CA ALA A 49 -56.77 44.56 97.99
C ALA A 49 -56.77 44.98 96.51
N VAL A 50 -56.49 44.05 95.58
CA VAL A 50 -56.55 44.33 94.14
C VAL A 50 -57.97 44.70 93.69
N VAL A 51 -59.01 44.00 94.17
CA VAL A 51 -60.42 44.33 93.88
C VAL A 51 -60.79 45.69 94.49
N ASP A 52 -60.37 45.99 95.72
CA ASP A 52 -60.68 47.29 96.34
C ASP A 52 -60.05 48.46 95.57
N ILE A 53 -58.79 48.30 95.12
CA ILE A 53 -58.07 49.30 94.34
C ILE A 53 -58.66 49.51 92.93
N LEU A 54 -59.05 48.43 92.25
CA LEU A 54 -59.55 48.50 90.86
C LEU A 54 -61.05 48.78 90.74
N VAL A 55 -61.87 48.28 91.67
CA VAL A 55 -63.34 48.34 91.60
C VAL A 55 -63.92 49.38 92.57
N ASN A 56 -63.58 49.32 93.86
CA ASN A 56 -64.25 50.13 94.88
C ASN A 56 -63.75 51.58 94.94
N LYS A 57 -62.44 51.81 94.75
CA LYS A 57 -61.84 53.17 94.84
C LYS A 57 -62.15 54.07 93.63
N GLY A 58 -62.75 53.56 92.55
CA GLY A 58 -63.13 54.37 91.38
C GLY A 58 -61.95 55.07 90.69
N LEU A 59 -60.77 54.44 90.67
CA LEU A 59 -59.55 54.95 90.04
C LEU A 59 -59.43 54.44 88.61
N LYS A 60 -59.08 55.32 87.66
CA LYS A 60 -58.75 54.92 86.29
C LYS A 60 -57.23 54.93 86.10
N PHE A 61 -56.63 53.74 86.20
CA PHE A 61 -55.18 53.57 85.99
C PHE A 61 -54.79 53.77 84.52
N PRO A 62 -53.59 54.31 84.25
CA PRO A 62 -53.05 54.33 82.90
C PRO A 62 -52.64 52.92 82.48
N GLU A 63 -52.80 52.62 81.18
CA GLU A 63 -52.55 51.32 80.57
C GLU A 63 -51.15 50.78 80.87
N SER A 64 -50.11 51.62 80.82
CA SER A 64 -48.73 51.22 81.17
C SER A 64 -48.58 50.70 82.60
N THR A 65 -49.38 51.19 83.56
CA THR A 65 -49.39 50.66 84.94
C THR A 65 -50.15 49.34 85.02
N LEU A 66 -51.27 49.21 84.31
CA LEU A 66 -52.03 47.96 84.24
C LEU A 66 -51.23 46.85 83.56
N ASN A 67 -50.45 47.16 82.51
CA ASN A 67 -49.60 46.20 81.81
C ASN A 67 -48.40 45.77 82.67
N ALA A 68 -47.77 46.70 83.40
CA ALA A 68 -46.69 46.37 84.35
C ALA A 68 -47.20 45.53 85.54
N ALA A 69 -48.44 45.76 85.99
CA ALA A 69 -49.11 44.92 86.98
C ALA A 69 -49.49 43.55 86.39
N LEU A 70 -49.92 43.49 85.13
CA LEU A 70 -50.29 42.27 84.42
C LEU A 70 -49.09 41.34 84.24
N LEU A 71 -47.92 41.88 83.87
CA LEU A 71 -46.69 41.10 83.74
C LEU A 71 -46.30 40.47 85.08
N ARG A 72 -46.22 41.24 86.17
CA ARG A 72 -45.97 40.69 87.53
C ARG A 72 -47.00 39.66 87.96
N ALA A 73 -48.28 39.87 87.63
CA ALA A 73 -49.34 38.92 87.92
C ALA A 73 -49.17 37.60 87.15
N VAL A 74 -48.62 37.64 85.93
CA VAL A 74 -48.29 36.44 85.14
C VAL A 74 -47.04 35.77 85.65
N ASP A 75 -45.94 36.49 85.91
CA ASP A 75 -44.70 35.95 86.47
C ASP A 75 -44.99 35.20 87.79
N GLY A 76 -45.82 35.80 88.66
CA GLY A 76 -46.28 35.20 89.91
C GLY A 76 -47.35 34.10 89.79
N GLY A 77 -47.83 33.76 88.59
CA GLY A 77 -48.85 32.73 88.36
C GLY A 77 -50.25 33.07 88.87
N LYS A 78 -50.58 34.36 89.05
CA LYS A 78 -51.77 34.83 89.79
C LYS A 78 -53.04 34.90 88.92
N LYS A 79 -53.54 33.75 88.45
CA LYS A 79 -54.70 33.60 87.54
C LYS A 79 -55.89 34.54 87.83
N GLN A 80 -56.32 34.69 89.09
CA GLN A 80 -57.47 35.54 89.44
C GLN A 80 -57.16 37.04 89.28
N ILE A 81 -55.94 37.46 89.61
CA ILE A 81 -55.45 38.83 89.45
C ILE A 81 -55.27 39.17 87.96
N VAL A 82 -54.73 38.23 87.17
CA VAL A 82 -54.66 38.34 85.70
C VAL A 82 -56.04 38.60 85.09
N ARG A 83 -57.06 37.82 85.48
CA ARG A 83 -58.45 38.03 85.02
C ARG A 83 -59.00 39.42 85.37
N LEU A 84 -58.73 39.91 86.58
CA LEU A 84 -59.14 41.24 87.03
C LEU A 84 -58.43 42.35 86.25
N LEU A 85 -57.12 42.25 86.03
CA LEU A 85 -56.38 43.27 85.26
C LEU A 85 -56.84 43.31 83.79
N LEU A 86 -57.07 42.15 83.17
CA LEU A 86 -57.63 42.05 81.82
C LEU A 86 -59.10 42.54 81.72
N SER A 87 -59.89 42.50 82.79
CA SER A 87 -61.25 43.07 82.79
C SER A 87 -61.27 44.59 82.99
N HIS A 88 -60.17 45.20 83.45
CA HIS A 88 -60.06 46.64 83.72
C HIS A 88 -59.21 47.40 82.67
N GLY A 89 -58.92 46.76 81.53
CA GLY A 89 -58.32 47.45 80.36
C GLY A 89 -56.80 47.39 80.29
N ALA A 90 -56.16 46.34 80.82
CA ALA A 90 -54.79 46.02 80.43
C ALA A 90 -54.72 45.65 78.93
N CYS A 91 -53.61 45.98 78.28
CA CYS A 91 -53.44 45.88 76.83
C CYS A 91 -53.47 44.43 76.33
N THR A 92 -54.13 44.22 75.18
CA THR A 92 -54.21 42.92 74.48
C THR A 92 -53.85 43.05 72.99
N ASP A 93 -53.31 44.19 72.56
CA ASP A 93 -53.09 44.51 71.15
C ASP A 93 -51.76 43.97 70.59
N LYS A 94 -51.73 43.70 69.27
CA LYS A 94 -50.60 43.13 68.51
C LYS A 94 -49.33 43.96 68.56
N GLU A 95 -49.46 45.28 68.62
CA GLU A 95 -48.33 46.22 68.56
C GLU A 95 -47.72 46.52 69.94
N SER A 96 -48.26 45.91 71.01
CA SER A 96 -47.83 46.15 72.38
C SER A 96 -46.75 45.15 72.82
N GLU A 97 -45.52 45.65 73.03
CA GLU A 97 -44.40 44.90 73.62
C GLU A 97 -44.79 44.18 74.92
N THR A 98 -45.75 44.73 75.67
CA THR A 98 -46.29 44.10 76.87
C THR A 98 -47.24 42.93 76.59
N ALA A 99 -48.04 42.95 75.53
CA ALA A 99 -48.86 41.79 75.13
C ALA A 99 -47.96 40.62 74.70
N CYS A 100 -46.87 40.92 73.98
CA CYS A 100 -45.82 39.97 73.65
C CYS A 100 -45.21 39.35 74.91
N SER A 101 -44.67 40.19 75.79
CA SER A 101 -43.97 39.75 77.01
C SER A 101 -44.86 38.89 77.91
N VAL A 102 -46.13 39.27 78.09
CA VAL A 102 -47.07 38.59 78.99
C VAL A 102 -47.46 37.19 78.49
N LEU A 103 -47.72 37.00 77.18
CA LEU A 103 -48.04 35.66 76.67
C LEU A 103 -46.81 34.73 76.65
N LEU A 104 -45.66 35.26 76.25
CA LEU A 104 -44.41 34.49 76.20
C LEU A 104 -43.96 34.07 77.61
N ALA A 105 -44.04 34.96 78.60
CA ALA A 105 -43.77 34.64 80.01
C ALA A 105 -44.76 33.59 80.58
N ALA A 106 -46.05 33.68 80.23
CA ALA A 106 -47.04 32.69 80.66
C ALA A 106 -46.74 31.27 80.12
N VAL A 107 -46.20 31.17 78.90
CA VAL A 107 -45.74 29.90 78.32
C VAL A 107 -44.42 29.44 78.92
N GLU A 108 -43.44 30.32 79.10
CA GLU A 108 -42.13 29.99 79.69
C GLU A 108 -42.28 29.47 81.14
N HIS A 109 -43.21 30.03 81.91
CA HIS A 109 -43.58 29.53 83.24
C HIS A 109 -44.62 28.39 83.23
N LYS A 110 -44.98 27.86 82.05
CA LYS A 110 -45.85 26.69 81.85
C LYS A 110 -47.29 26.85 82.38
N TYR A 111 -47.77 28.08 82.54
CA TYR A 111 -49.08 28.39 83.13
C TYR A 111 -50.24 28.24 82.14
N LEU A 112 -50.61 27.00 81.78
CA LEU A 112 -51.70 26.67 80.84
C LEU A 112 -53.00 27.45 81.09
N ASP A 113 -53.38 27.58 82.37
CA ASP A 113 -54.59 28.27 82.80
C ASP A 113 -54.56 29.79 82.61
N ILE A 114 -53.37 30.38 82.53
CA ILE A 114 -53.15 31.81 82.25
C ILE A 114 -53.08 32.02 80.75
N VAL A 115 -52.34 31.17 80.02
CA VAL A 115 -52.29 31.15 78.55
C VAL A 115 -53.70 31.09 77.95
N LYS A 116 -54.56 30.19 78.44
CA LYS A 116 -55.97 30.08 78.01
C LYS A 116 -56.78 31.36 78.24
N GLU A 117 -56.56 32.07 79.34
CA GLU A 117 -57.28 33.31 79.64
C GLU A 117 -56.76 34.51 78.81
N LEU A 118 -55.45 34.57 78.55
CA LEU A 118 -54.84 35.59 77.69
C LEU A 118 -55.33 35.45 76.24
N VAL A 119 -55.25 34.25 75.66
CA VAL A 119 -55.76 33.97 74.30
C VAL A 119 -57.27 34.25 74.21
N LYS A 120 -58.06 33.83 75.21
CA LYS A 120 -59.51 34.13 75.28
C LYS A 120 -59.81 35.64 75.37
N LYS A 121 -58.88 36.44 75.88
CA LYS A 121 -58.99 37.91 75.95
C LYS A 121 -58.49 38.63 74.71
N GLY A 122 -58.11 37.90 73.66
CA GLY A 122 -57.68 38.45 72.38
C GLY A 122 -56.19 38.74 72.28
N VAL A 123 -55.38 38.32 73.26
CA VAL A 123 -53.91 38.39 73.11
C VAL A 123 -53.51 37.49 71.93
N PRO A 124 -52.82 38.02 70.91
CA PRO A 124 -52.45 37.27 69.72
C PRO A 124 -51.56 36.08 70.08
N VAL A 125 -51.83 34.92 69.48
CA VAL A 125 -51.15 33.67 69.82
C VAL A 125 -49.85 33.46 69.03
N ASP A 126 -49.68 34.12 67.88
CA ASP A 126 -48.53 33.94 66.97
C ASP A 126 -47.42 34.98 67.17
N ILE A 127 -47.33 35.58 68.36
CA ILE A 127 -46.38 36.66 68.64
C ILE A 127 -44.95 36.11 68.64
N GLN A 128 -44.10 36.68 67.81
CA GLN A 128 -42.67 36.36 67.80
C GLN A 128 -41.88 37.22 68.79
N ASN A 129 -40.98 36.58 69.54
CA ASN A 129 -39.99 37.28 70.37
C ASN A 129 -38.79 37.78 69.53
N VAL A 130 -37.79 38.39 70.17
CA VAL A 130 -36.58 38.92 69.50
C VAL A 130 -35.81 37.85 68.70
N ALA A 131 -35.96 36.57 69.02
CA ALA A 131 -35.37 35.44 68.30
C ALA A 131 -36.28 34.86 67.19
N GLY A 132 -37.43 35.49 66.90
CA GLY A 132 -38.43 35.01 65.95
C GLY A 132 -39.34 33.91 66.50
N LYS A 133 -39.24 33.56 67.79
CA LYS A 133 -39.95 32.39 68.34
C LYS A 133 -41.37 32.74 68.77
N THR A 134 -42.33 31.95 68.30
CA THR A 134 -43.73 31.98 68.73
C THR A 134 -43.90 31.36 70.12
N PRO A 135 -45.06 31.55 70.80
CA PRO A 135 -45.36 30.86 72.03
C PRO A 135 -45.42 29.33 71.84
N LEU A 136 -45.83 28.84 70.66
CA LEU A 136 -45.76 27.42 70.35
C LEU A 136 -44.32 26.91 70.33
N MET A 137 -43.41 27.62 69.66
CA MET A 137 -41.98 27.26 69.63
C MET A 137 -41.34 27.29 71.03
N LEU A 138 -41.70 28.27 71.88
CA LEU A 138 -41.24 28.31 73.27
C LEU A 138 -41.85 27.18 74.12
N ALA A 139 -43.10 26.78 73.85
CA ALA A 139 -43.73 25.66 74.54
C ALA A 139 -43.01 24.33 74.24
N VAL A 140 -42.61 24.12 72.98
CA VAL A 140 -41.75 23.01 72.59
C VAL A 140 -40.37 23.16 73.25
N GLU A 141 -39.67 24.27 73.02
CA GLU A 141 -38.28 24.45 73.47
C GLU A 141 -38.09 24.33 74.99
N LYS A 142 -39.08 24.77 75.79
CA LYS A 142 -39.04 24.69 77.26
C LYS A 142 -39.58 23.36 77.79
N SER A 143 -39.95 22.42 76.91
CA SER A 143 -40.59 21.14 77.22
C SER A 143 -41.80 21.34 78.15
N CYS A 144 -42.77 22.14 77.69
CA CYS A 144 -44.03 22.38 78.38
C CYS A 144 -44.90 21.12 78.39
N CYS A 145 -45.86 21.04 79.31
CA CYS A 145 -46.74 19.88 79.37
C CYS A 145 -47.56 19.74 78.07
N ILE A 146 -47.78 18.49 77.62
CA ILE A 146 -48.47 18.20 76.35
C ILE A 146 -49.85 18.86 76.24
N ALA A 147 -50.53 19.12 77.35
CA ALA A 147 -51.81 19.83 77.41
C ALA A 147 -51.71 21.34 77.08
N LEU A 148 -50.54 21.96 77.28
CA LEU A 148 -50.24 23.34 76.88
C LEU A 148 -49.81 23.39 75.42
N THR A 149 -48.88 22.51 75.02
CA THR A 149 -48.44 22.41 73.63
C THR A 149 -49.64 22.08 72.72
N SER A 150 -50.46 21.08 73.06
CA SER A 150 -51.69 20.75 72.31
C SER A 150 -52.72 21.88 72.28
N PHE A 151 -52.80 22.72 73.33
CA PHE A 151 -53.69 23.87 73.30
C PHE A 151 -53.21 24.92 72.28
N LEU A 152 -51.91 25.16 72.22
CA LEU A 152 -51.30 26.10 71.26
C LEU A 152 -51.33 25.55 69.83
N VAL A 153 -51.00 24.27 69.60
CA VAL A 153 -51.07 23.63 68.27
C VAL A 153 -52.47 23.75 67.65
N ASN A 154 -53.53 23.72 68.47
CA ASN A 154 -54.91 23.84 67.98
C ASN A 154 -55.37 25.29 67.72
N CYS A 155 -54.56 26.32 67.99
CA CYS A 155 -54.97 27.72 67.83
C CYS A 155 -53.91 28.67 67.26
N ALA A 156 -52.63 28.28 67.22
CA ALA A 156 -51.51 29.01 66.63
C ALA A 156 -51.21 28.51 65.21
N ASP A 157 -50.51 29.34 64.44
CA ASP A 157 -49.86 28.95 63.20
C ASP A 157 -48.63 28.06 63.51
N ILE A 158 -48.70 26.81 63.03
CA ILE A 158 -47.75 25.74 63.33
C ILE A 158 -46.48 25.79 62.46
N ASP A 159 -46.55 26.49 61.33
CA ASP A 159 -45.55 26.47 60.25
C ASP A 159 -44.71 27.75 60.16
N LEU A 160 -44.96 28.72 61.06
CA LEU A 160 -44.10 29.89 61.23
C LEU A 160 -42.64 29.50 61.50
N LYS A 161 -41.72 30.40 61.13
CA LYS A 161 -40.26 30.21 61.27
C LYS A 161 -39.65 31.13 62.32
N ASP A 162 -38.73 30.61 63.12
CA ASP A 162 -37.82 31.43 63.93
C ASP A 162 -36.75 32.13 63.06
N ASN A 163 -35.90 32.98 63.65
CA ASN A 163 -34.85 33.69 62.91
C ASN A 163 -33.77 32.75 62.30
N ARG A 164 -33.77 31.45 62.63
CA ARG A 164 -32.91 30.41 62.04
C ARG A 164 -33.63 29.61 60.95
N GLY A 165 -34.86 30.00 60.61
CA GLY A 165 -35.71 29.34 59.62
C GLY A 165 -36.48 28.13 60.16
N LYS A 166 -36.43 27.86 61.47
CA LYS A 166 -36.96 26.61 62.05
C LYS A 166 -38.43 26.70 62.46
N THR A 167 -39.20 25.65 62.16
CA THR A 167 -40.60 25.47 62.58
C THR A 167 -40.71 24.82 63.95
N ALA A 168 -41.91 24.75 64.52
CA ALA A 168 -42.18 24.02 65.76
C ALA A 168 -41.85 22.51 65.63
N LEU A 169 -42.09 21.91 64.45
CA LEU A 169 -41.78 20.52 64.15
C LEU A 169 -40.27 20.25 64.22
N MET A 170 -39.45 21.11 63.62
CA MET A 170 -37.98 20.97 63.68
C MET A 170 -37.45 21.05 65.11
N LEU A 171 -37.99 21.95 65.93
CA LEU A 171 -37.59 22.07 67.34
C LEU A 171 -38.00 20.83 68.15
N ALA A 172 -39.16 20.22 67.87
CA ALA A 172 -39.59 18.99 68.51
C ALA A 172 -38.71 17.79 68.12
N VAL A 173 -38.30 17.71 66.84
CA VAL A 173 -37.33 16.73 66.34
C VAL A 173 -35.98 16.89 67.03
N GLU A 174 -35.43 18.12 67.13
CA GLU A 174 -34.16 18.37 67.83
C GLU A 174 -34.20 18.01 69.32
N GLN A 175 -35.38 18.04 69.95
CA GLN A 175 -35.58 17.66 71.36
C GLN A 175 -36.03 16.21 71.58
N TRP A 176 -36.20 15.43 70.53
CA TRP A 176 -36.65 14.03 70.56
C TRP A 176 -38.08 13.85 71.10
N ASP A 177 -38.90 14.91 71.11
CA ASP A 177 -40.24 14.88 71.70
C ASP A 177 -41.25 14.21 70.74
N CYS A 178 -41.29 12.88 70.81
CA CYS A 178 -42.12 12.04 69.94
C CYS A 178 -43.62 12.32 70.10
N GLU A 179 -44.09 12.68 71.30
CA GLU A 179 -45.50 13.02 71.54
C GLU A 179 -45.88 14.35 70.88
N VAL A 180 -44.99 15.35 70.95
CA VAL A 180 -45.19 16.64 70.28
C VAL A 180 -45.05 16.51 68.76
N VAL A 181 -44.10 15.72 68.25
CA VAL A 181 -43.98 15.43 66.81
C VAL A 181 -45.26 14.79 66.28
N GLN A 182 -45.75 13.70 66.91
CA GLN A 182 -47.03 13.10 66.54
C GLN A 182 -48.20 14.10 66.60
N LYS A 183 -48.23 14.97 67.62
CA LYS A 183 -49.30 15.95 67.77
C LYS A 183 -49.26 17.03 66.68
N LEU A 184 -48.09 17.50 66.26
CA LEU A 184 -47.92 18.46 65.18
C LEU A 184 -48.34 17.84 63.83
N LEU A 185 -47.84 16.64 63.51
CA LEU A 185 -48.23 15.88 62.31
C LEU A 185 -49.74 15.64 62.26
N SER A 186 -50.37 15.26 63.39
CA SER A 186 -51.83 15.08 63.47
C SER A 186 -52.66 16.35 63.21
N CYS A 187 -52.02 17.52 63.22
CA CYS A 187 -52.62 18.82 62.93
C CYS A 187 -52.26 19.36 61.54
N GLY A 188 -51.49 18.62 60.74
CA GLY A 188 -51.21 18.95 59.33
C GLY A 188 -50.19 20.08 59.14
N CYS A 189 -49.13 20.12 59.95
CA CYS A 189 -47.96 20.97 59.70
C CYS A 189 -47.24 20.56 58.40
N ASP A 190 -46.60 21.53 57.75
CA ASP A 190 -45.84 21.32 56.52
C ASP A 190 -44.44 20.74 56.84
N GLU A 191 -44.27 19.46 56.50
CA GLU A 191 -43.05 18.67 56.73
C GLU A 191 -41.88 19.08 55.78
N ASP A 192 -42.20 19.68 54.62
CA ASP A 192 -41.25 20.04 53.56
C ASP A 192 -40.57 21.40 53.79
N ILE A 193 -41.00 22.15 54.81
CA ILE A 193 -40.39 23.42 55.16
C ILE A 193 -38.91 23.23 55.49
N LYS A 194 -38.04 24.06 54.89
CA LYS A 194 -36.58 24.05 55.09
C LYS A 194 -36.08 25.16 56.02
N ASP A 195 -35.11 24.84 56.88
CA ASP A 195 -34.38 25.78 57.75
C ASP A 195 -33.38 26.63 56.95
N ASN A 196 -32.71 27.60 57.60
CA ASN A 196 -31.72 28.44 56.92
C ASN A 196 -30.48 27.67 56.43
N ASN A 197 -30.30 26.41 56.85
CA ASN A 197 -29.25 25.51 56.38
C ASN A 197 -29.77 24.53 55.30
N GLY A 198 -31.02 24.68 54.85
CA GLY A 198 -31.66 23.87 53.81
C GLY A 198 -32.30 22.55 54.26
N ASN A 199 -32.38 22.27 55.56
CA ASN A 199 -32.83 20.97 56.09
C ASN A 199 -34.33 20.98 56.41
N THR A 200 -35.04 19.90 56.07
CA THR A 200 -36.41 19.58 56.54
C THR A 200 -36.39 18.93 57.93
N ALA A 201 -37.57 18.69 58.51
CA ALA A 201 -37.68 17.97 59.79
C ALA A 201 -37.16 16.52 59.71
N PHE A 202 -37.40 15.83 58.57
CA PHE A 202 -36.86 14.49 58.31
C PHE A 202 -35.33 14.50 58.18
N GLU A 203 -34.78 15.42 57.37
CA GLU A 203 -33.34 15.58 57.17
C GLU A 203 -32.60 15.85 58.51
N LEU A 204 -33.21 16.62 59.43
CA LEU A 204 -32.70 16.84 60.78
C LEU A 204 -32.75 15.58 61.68
N ALA A 205 -33.82 14.78 61.60
CA ALA A 205 -33.93 13.52 62.34
C ALA A 205 -32.89 12.49 61.87
N GLN A 206 -32.67 12.42 60.55
CA GLN A 206 -31.68 11.53 59.92
C GLN A 206 -30.26 11.93 60.29
N LYS A 207 -29.90 13.21 60.11
CA LYS A 207 -28.57 13.77 60.40
C LYS A 207 -28.10 13.53 61.84
N ASN A 208 -29.04 13.48 62.78
CA ASN A 208 -28.74 13.29 64.20
C ASN A 208 -28.96 11.84 64.69
N GLY A 209 -29.44 10.92 63.83
CA GLY A 209 -29.54 9.48 64.12
C GLY A 209 -30.76 9.03 64.94
N PHE A 210 -31.88 9.75 64.87
CA PHE A 210 -33.03 9.52 65.77
C PHE A 210 -33.98 8.42 65.25
N ALA A 211 -33.53 7.16 65.30
CA ALA A 211 -34.25 6.01 64.73
C ALA A 211 -35.74 5.88 65.13
N GLY A 212 -36.11 6.23 66.37
CA GLY A 212 -37.51 6.22 66.82
C GLY A 212 -38.38 7.30 66.16
N LEU A 213 -37.82 8.48 65.90
CA LEU A 213 -38.51 9.57 65.20
C LEU A 213 -38.60 9.32 63.69
N LEU A 214 -37.57 8.70 63.09
CA LEU A 214 -37.59 8.34 61.67
C LEU A 214 -38.73 7.39 61.31
N ASN A 215 -39.21 6.55 62.24
CA ASN A 215 -40.39 5.72 62.00
C ASN A 215 -41.69 6.54 62.04
N VAL A 216 -41.78 7.56 62.89
CA VAL A 216 -42.96 8.45 63.00
C VAL A 216 -43.06 9.40 61.80
N LEU A 217 -41.92 9.90 61.30
CA LEU A 217 -41.82 10.80 60.13
C LEU A 217 -41.86 10.07 58.77
N LYS A 218 -42.13 8.75 58.76
CA LYS A 218 -42.08 7.91 57.56
C LYS A 218 -43.41 7.21 57.25
N GLU A 219 -44.39 7.27 58.15
CA GLU A 219 -45.77 6.94 57.80
C GLU A 219 -46.42 8.04 56.93
N SER A 220 -45.83 9.24 56.84
CA SER A 220 -46.29 10.37 56.02
C SER A 220 -45.74 10.40 54.58
N ASP A 221 -44.61 9.76 54.29
CA ASP A 221 -43.88 9.98 53.03
C ASP A 221 -44.02 8.83 52.00
N THR A 222 -44.55 9.18 50.82
CA THR A 222 -44.71 8.28 49.66
C THR A 222 -43.52 8.30 48.68
N SER A 223 -42.33 8.77 49.09
CA SER A 223 -41.13 8.86 48.25
C SER A 223 -39.96 7.97 48.71
N GLY A 224 -39.35 7.30 47.73
CA GLY A 224 -38.24 6.31 47.77
C GLY A 224 -37.41 6.04 49.05
N TYR A 225 -37.48 4.78 49.51
CA TYR A 225 -36.35 3.95 49.99
C TYR A 225 -35.32 4.51 51.02
N PRO A 226 -35.60 4.59 52.35
CA PRO A 226 -34.72 5.36 53.26
C PRO A 226 -33.99 4.68 54.45
N ALA A 227 -34.27 3.44 54.89
CA ALA A 227 -33.84 2.97 56.24
C ALA A 227 -32.75 1.87 56.28
N LEU A 228 -33.08 0.61 55.98
CA LEU A 228 -32.11 -0.50 56.07
C LEU A 228 -30.92 -0.29 55.12
N TYR A 229 -31.20 0.26 53.94
CA TYR A 229 -30.20 0.60 52.92
C TYR A 229 -29.21 1.66 53.42
N GLU A 230 -29.69 2.85 53.84
CA GLU A 230 -28.82 3.93 54.33
C GLU A 230 -28.04 3.53 55.59
N ALA A 231 -28.65 2.76 56.50
CA ALA A 231 -27.95 2.20 57.66
C ALA A 231 -26.82 1.24 57.24
N ALA A 232 -27.05 0.40 56.24
CA ALA A 232 -26.05 -0.54 55.74
C ALA A 232 -24.94 0.16 54.93
N LYS A 233 -25.29 1.21 54.17
CA LYS A 233 -24.39 2.09 53.40
C LYS A 233 -23.46 2.90 54.31
N GLY A 234 -24.00 3.45 55.40
CA GLY A 234 -23.22 4.05 56.48
C GLY A 234 -22.39 3.05 57.32
N ASN A 235 -22.45 1.75 57.00
CA ASN A 235 -21.84 0.65 57.75
C ASN A 235 -22.25 0.61 59.25
N ASP A 236 -23.45 1.08 59.59
CA ASP A 236 -23.98 1.04 60.96
C ASP A 236 -24.56 -0.34 61.29
N LEU A 237 -23.65 -1.23 61.70
CA LEU A 237 -23.96 -2.59 62.14
C LEU A 237 -24.97 -2.65 63.30
N ASN A 238 -25.09 -1.60 64.12
CA ASN A 238 -26.01 -1.58 65.26
C ASN A 238 -27.42 -1.19 64.82
N LEU A 239 -27.55 -0.14 64.01
CA LEU A 239 -28.83 0.27 63.44
C LEU A 239 -29.40 -0.83 62.54
N VAL A 240 -28.58 -1.47 61.70
CA VAL A 240 -29.00 -2.64 60.90
C VAL A 240 -29.49 -3.79 61.78
N ARG A 241 -28.79 -4.15 62.87
CA ARG A 241 -29.27 -5.19 63.81
C ARG A 241 -30.61 -4.82 64.44
N GLN A 242 -30.81 -3.56 64.84
CA GLN A 242 -32.07 -3.10 65.43
C GLN A 242 -33.23 -3.13 64.41
N LEU A 243 -33.00 -2.64 63.19
CA LEU A 243 -34.00 -2.67 62.11
C LEU A 243 -34.43 -4.10 61.79
N LEU A 244 -33.47 -5.03 61.67
CA LEU A 244 -33.74 -6.46 61.44
C LEU A 244 -34.46 -7.14 62.60
N GLN A 245 -34.18 -6.74 63.85
CA GLN A 245 -34.79 -7.29 65.04
C GLN A 245 -36.25 -6.82 65.23
N PHE A 246 -36.52 -5.53 65.03
CA PHE A 246 -37.83 -4.94 65.30
C PHE A 246 -38.75 -4.89 64.08
N TYR A 247 -38.20 -4.89 62.86
CA TYR A 247 -38.96 -4.77 61.61
C TYR A 247 -38.52 -5.80 60.55
N PRO A 248 -38.75 -7.13 60.75
CA PRO A 248 -38.27 -8.17 59.83
C PRO A 248 -38.77 -8.04 58.37
N SER A 249 -39.86 -7.29 58.14
CA SER A 249 -40.37 -6.96 56.80
C SER A 249 -39.47 -6.00 56.00
N CYS A 250 -38.50 -5.31 56.62
CA CYS A 250 -37.58 -4.42 55.90
C CYS A 250 -36.60 -5.15 54.96
N VAL A 251 -36.64 -6.48 54.94
CA VAL A 251 -35.83 -7.38 54.09
C VAL A 251 -36.59 -7.80 52.80
N GLN A 252 -37.87 -7.42 52.65
CA GLN A 252 -38.71 -7.87 51.53
C GLN A 252 -38.39 -7.17 50.20
N ASP A 253 -38.62 -7.90 49.10
CA ASP A 253 -38.37 -7.46 47.73
C ASP A 253 -39.18 -6.22 47.35
N TYR A 254 -38.51 -5.21 46.79
CA TYR A 254 -39.14 -4.02 46.21
C TYR A 254 -38.95 -4.03 44.68
N PRO A 255 -40.01 -3.96 43.86
CA PRO A 255 -39.92 -4.19 42.40
C PRO A 255 -39.08 -3.21 41.56
N SER A 256 -38.46 -2.18 42.16
CA SER A 256 -37.81 -1.10 41.42
C SER A 256 -36.44 -0.63 41.96
N ILE A 257 -35.81 -1.36 42.88
CA ILE A 257 -34.42 -1.09 43.32
C ILE A 257 -33.63 -2.40 43.45
N ASP A 258 -32.31 -2.31 43.21
CA ASP A 258 -31.33 -3.38 43.32
C ASP A 258 -31.40 -4.12 44.69
N SER A 259 -30.99 -5.40 44.71
CA SER A 259 -30.74 -6.10 45.98
C SER A 259 -29.80 -5.26 46.85
N PRO A 260 -30.17 -4.95 48.12
CA PRO A 260 -29.37 -4.06 48.97
C PRO A 260 -27.92 -4.52 49.09
N LEU A 261 -27.68 -5.84 49.12
CA LEU A 261 -26.34 -6.38 49.18
C LEU A 261 -25.54 -6.16 47.88
N ALA A 262 -26.17 -6.29 46.71
CA ALA A 262 -25.51 -6.07 45.43
C ALA A 262 -25.08 -4.59 45.27
N HIS A 263 -25.98 -3.66 45.61
CA HIS A 263 -25.70 -2.23 45.53
C HIS A 263 -24.62 -1.79 46.54
N LEU A 264 -24.64 -2.32 47.77
CA LEU A 264 -23.57 -2.07 48.75
C LEU A 264 -22.21 -2.65 48.36
N MET A 265 -22.17 -3.68 47.51
CA MET A 265 -20.92 -4.19 46.95
C MET A 265 -20.40 -3.32 45.81
N HIS A 266 -21.30 -2.70 45.04
CA HIS A 266 -20.99 -1.83 43.89
C HIS A 266 -20.59 -0.40 44.29
N GLY A 267 -21.31 0.22 45.23
CA GLY A 267 -21.19 1.65 45.54
C GLY A 267 -22.10 2.55 44.69
N ASP A 268 -22.18 3.84 45.06
CA ASP A 268 -23.11 4.84 44.49
C ASP A 268 -22.73 5.31 43.06
N ASP A 269 -21.50 5.09 42.62
CA ASP A 269 -20.97 5.62 41.35
C ASP A 269 -21.58 4.90 40.13
N SER A 270 -21.76 5.61 39.01
CA SER A 270 -22.34 5.05 37.78
C SER A 270 -21.42 4.05 37.05
N GLU A 271 -20.13 4.01 37.40
CA GLU A 271 -19.15 3.04 36.90
C GLU A 271 -18.49 2.36 38.10
N TRP A 272 -18.53 1.03 38.15
CA TRP A 272 -17.95 0.27 39.25
C TRP A 272 -16.41 0.35 39.27
N ASP A 273 -15.83 0.72 40.42
CA ASP A 273 -14.38 0.79 40.63
C ASP A 273 -13.69 -0.59 40.73
N GLY A 274 -14.47 -1.67 40.79
CA GLY A 274 -13.98 -3.04 40.89
C GLY A 274 -13.64 -3.50 42.31
N GLN A 275 -13.95 -2.72 43.35
CA GLN A 275 -13.77 -3.09 44.75
C GLN A 275 -15.10 -3.42 45.43
N ILE A 276 -15.03 -4.02 46.62
CA ILE A 276 -16.21 -4.30 47.44
C ILE A 276 -16.30 -3.24 48.54
N HIS A 277 -17.31 -2.39 48.46
CA HIS A 277 -17.53 -1.31 49.44
C HIS A 277 -18.22 -1.78 50.74
N CYS A 278 -18.87 -2.94 50.71
CA CYS A 278 -19.53 -3.54 51.88
C CYS A 278 -18.55 -4.27 52.81
N SER A 279 -18.64 -4.03 54.12
CA SER A 279 -17.85 -4.79 55.11
C SER A 279 -18.31 -6.25 55.21
N PHE A 280 -17.38 -7.18 55.46
CA PHE A 280 -17.72 -8.61 55.60
C PHE A 280 -18.71 -8.87 56.75
N GLU A 281 -18.66 -8.08 57.82
CA GLU A 281 -19.59 -8.19 58.94
C GLU A 281 -21.01 -7.72 58.57
N MET A 282 -21.11 -6.63 57.79
CA MET A 282 -22.40 -6.18 57.24
C MET A 282 -23.00 -7.21 56.29
N MET A 283 -22.17 -7.74 55.38
CA MET A 283 -22.52 -8.82 54.46
C MET A 283 -23.06 -10.05 55.20
N GLU A 284 -22.36 -10.55 56.23
CA GLU A 284 -22.85 -11.66 57.05
C GLU A 284 -24.17 -11.36 57.78
N LEU A 285 -24.38 -10.14 58.28
CA LEU A 285 -25.62 -9.77 58.97
C LEU A 285 -26.82 -9.74 58.01
N LEU A 286 -26.65 -9.14 56.82
CA LEU A 286 -27.68 -9.10 55.78
C LEU A 286 -28.01 -10.50 55.25
N LEU A 287 -27.01 -11.37 55.07
CA LEU A 287 -27.22 -12.75 54.64
C LEU A 287 -27.88 -13.61 55.72
N LYS A 288 -27.57 -13.41 57.01
CA LYS A 288 -28.27 -14.05 58.13
C LYS A 288 -29.74 -13.60 58.23
N ALA A 289 -30.04 -12.38 57.81
CA ALA A 289 -31.41 -11.88 57.68
C ALA A 289 -32.19 -12.45 56.48
N ARG A 290 -31.54 -13.25 55.62
CA ARG A 290 -32.10 -13.79 54.37
C ARG A 290 -32.42 -12.72 53.31
N VAL A 291 -31.59 -11.68 53.22
CA VAL A 291 -31.56 -10.81 52.02
C VAL A 291 -31.35 -11.69 50.79
N LYS A 292 -32.13 -11.44 49.74
CA LYS A 292 -32.15 -12.23 48.52
C LYS A 292 -30.84 -12.09 47.74
N LEU A 293 -30.28 -13.23 47.37
CA LEU A 293 -28.98 -13.36 46.70
C LEU A 293 -29.05 -13.10 45.18
N SER A 294 -30.23 -13.21 44.57
CA SER A 294 -30.40 -13.00 43.13
C SER A 294 -31.76 -12.39 42.77
N ASP A 295 -31.72 -11.33 41.95
CA ASP A 295 -32.90 -10.67 41.40
C ASP A 295 -32.55 -9.93 40.11
N THR A 296 -32.88 -10.48 38.94
CA THR A 296 -32.33 -10.08 37.62
C THR A 296 -32.88 -8.75 37.06
N HIS A 297 -33.35 -7.84 37.90
CA HIS A 297 -33.97 -6.56 37.51
C HIS A 297 -33.07 -5.33 37.68
N PHE A 298 -31.77 -5.55 37.91
CA PHE A 298 -30.75 -4.53 38.20
C PHE A 298 -30.45 -3.56 37.04
N VAL A 299 -29.84 -2.40 37.38
CA VAL A 299 -29.28 -1.43 36.41
C VAL A 299 -28.13 -2.00 35.56
N LEU A 300 -27.32 -2.91 36.13
CA LEU A 300 -26.16 -3.55 35.47
C LEU A 300 -26.23 -5.09 35.37
N GLY A 301 -27.31 -5.70 35.86
CA GLY A 301 -27.63 -7.14 35.77
C GLY A 301 -26.69 -8.14 36.46
N PHE A 302 -25.80 -7.73 37.38
CA PHE A 302 -24.85 -8.62 38.06
C PHE A 302 -25.26 -8.98 39.50
N THR A 303 -24.92 -10.19 39.93
CA THR A 303 -25.27 -10.71 41.26
C THR A 303 -24.15 -10.46 42.28
N PRO A 304 -24.42 -10.47 43.61
CA PRO A 304 -23.39 -10.32 44.64
C PRO A 304 -22.19 -11.26 44.46
N LEU A 305 -22.44 -12.50 44.00
CA LEU A 305 -21.38 -13.47 43.74
C LEU A 305 -20.51 -13.10 42.53
N MET A 306 -21.08 -12.44 41.51
CA MET A 306 -20.31 -11.91 40.38
C MET A 306 -19.45 -10.72 40.78
N TYR A 307 -19.97 -9.80 41.62
CA TYR A 307 -19.18 -8.71 42.20
C TYR A 307 -18.03 -9.23 43.07
N ALA A 308 -18.29 -10.21 43.96
CA ALA A 308 -17.23 -10.85 44.74
C ALA A 308 -16.17 -11.51 43.84
N ALA A 309 -16.61 -12.15 42.75
CA ALA A 309 -15.74 -12.87 41.84
C ALA A 309 -14.83 -11.95 40.99
N TRP A 310 -15.37 -10.84 40.50
CA TRP A 310 -14.63 -9.83 39.73
C TRP A 310 -13.69 -8.99 40.58
N ALA A 311 -14.04 -8.73 41.85
CA ALA A 311 -13.16 -8.04 42.81
C ALA A 311 -12.06 -8.96 43.41
N GLY A 312 -12.07 -10.26 43.07
CA GLY A 312 -11.06 -11.21 43.53
C GLY A 312 -11.13 -11.58 45.02
N SER A 313 -12.24 -11.27 45.69
CA SER A 313 -12.39 -11.43 47.13
C SER A 313 -12.80 -12.85 47.50
N GLU A 314 -11.80 -13.72 47.70
CA GLU A 314 -12.01 -15.11 48.13
C GLU A 314 -12.92 -15.21 49.37
N ARG A 315 -12.76 -14.29 50.33
CA ARG A 315 -13.58 -14.26 51.56
C ARG A 315 -15.04 -13.91 51.28
N ALA A 316 -15.33 -12.91 50.44
CA ALA A 316 -16.71 -12.59 50.06
C ALA A 316 -17.35 -13.76 49.28
N THR A 317 -16.61 -14.34 48.34
CA THR A 317 -17.04 -15.52 47.57
C THR A 317 -17.40 -16.69 48.51
N GLN A 318 -16.55 -17.01 49.49
CA GLN A 318 -16.82 -18.07 50.46
C GLN A 318 -18.07 -17.79 51.33
N ILE A 319 -18.25 -16.55 51.82
CA ILE A 319 -19.42 -16.16 52.62
C ILE A 319 -20.72 -16.30 51.80
N LEU A 320 -20.74 -15.79 50.57
CA LEU A 320 -21.92 -15.87 49.69
C LEU A 320 -22.30 -17.31 49.36
N LEU A 321 -21.31 -18.16 49.05
CA LEU A 321 -21.53 -19.58 48.78
C LEU A 321 -22.03 -20.36 50.00
N GLN A 322 -21.50 -20.08 51.20
CA GLN A 322 -22.00 -20.67 52.45
C GLN A 322 -23.47 -20.31 52.75
N HIS A 323 -23.90 -19.14 52.29
CA HIS A 323 -25.29 -18.67 52.41
C HIS A 323 -26.19 -19.07 51.22
N GLY A 324 -25.69 -19.90 50.29
CA GLY A 324 -26.50 -20.51 49.23
C GLY A 324 -26.57 -19.73 47.91
N ALA A 325 -25.58 -18.88 47.61
CA ALA A 325 -25.50 -18.20 46.31
C ALA A 325 -25.26 -19.22 45.17
N ASP A 326 -26.01 -19.09 44.06
CA ASP A 326 -25.92 -19.99 42.93
C ASP A 326 -24.68 -19.67 42.06
N VAL A 327 -23.80 -20.67 41.92
CA VAL A 327 -22.57 -20.60 41.10
C VAL A 327 -22.83 -20.52 39.59
N SER A 328 -24.05 -20.84 39.15
CA SER A 328 -24.43 -21.00 37.74
C SER A 328 -25.21 -19.81 37.16
N GLU A 329 -25.53 -18.81 37.99
CA GLU A 329 -26.22 -17.59 37.55
C GLU A 329 -25.44 -16.83 36.46
N ARG A 330 -26.19 -16.10 35.63
CA ARG A 330 -25.70 -15.45 34.41
C ARG A 330 -26.02 -13.95 34.43
N GLY A 331 -24.99 -13.12 34.20
CA GLY A 331 -25.14 -11.67 34.06
C GLY A 331 -25.72 -11.25 32.69
N PRO A 332 -25.77 -9.94 32.35
CA PRO A 332 -26.42 -9.42 31.13
C PRO A 332 -25.84 -9.96 29.82
N LYS A 333 -24.58 -10.42 29.86
CA LYS A 333 -23.83 -10.98 28.74
C LYS A 333 -23.62 -12.48 28.91
N ASP A 334 -24.52 -13.18 29.62
CA ASP A 334 -24.42 -14.61 29.95
C ASP A 334 -23.16 -15.02 30.74
N GLN A 335 -22.48 -14.05 31.36
CA GLN A 335 -21.25 -14.23 32.12
C GLN A 335 -21.54 -14.86 33.49
N THR A 336 -20.85 -15.95 33.82
CA THR A 336 -20.93 -16.63 35.13
C THR A 336 -19.93 -16.03 36.13
N PRO A 337 -20.10 -16.22 37.46
CA PRO A 337 -19.09 -15.84 38.44
C PRO A 337 -17.70 -16.44 38.14
N LEU A 338 -17.64 -17.66 37.60
CA LEU A 338 -16.38 -18.30 37.21
C LEU A 338 -15.70 -17.57 36.04
N TRP A 339 -16.48 -17.17 35.02
CA TRP A 339 -16.00 -16.35 33.91
C TRP A 339 -15.46 -15.00 34.41
N MET A 340 -16.16 -14.34 35.35
CA MET A 340 -15.72 -13.07 35.93
C MET A 340 -14.36 -13.18 36.61
N ALA A 341 -14.20 -14.14 37.53
CA ALA A 341 -12.94 -14.39 38.23
C ALA A 341 -11.80 -14.76 37.27
N ALA A 342 -12.10 -15.55 36.23
CA ALA A 342 -11.14 -15.93 35.20
C ALA A 342 -10.67 -14.72 34.37
N SER A 343 -11.60 -13.86 33.93
CA SER A 343 -11.33 -12.64 33.15
C SER A 343 -10.45 -11.61 33.88
N ARG A 344 -10.45 -11.65 35.22
CA ARG A 344 -9.67 -10.78 36.11
C ARG A 344 -8.41 -11.47 36.68
N GLY A 345 -8.16 -12.73 36.32
CA GLY A 345 -6.98 -13.48 36.75
C GLY A 345 -6.99 -13.97 38.21
N HIS A 346 -8.14 -13.97 38.88
CA HIS A 346 -8.28 -14.29 40.32
C HIS A 346 -8.32 -15.80 40.61
N ALA A 347 -7.16 -16.45 40.53
CA ALA A 347 -7.02 -17.90 40.63
C ALA A 347 -7.49 -18.54 41.95
N SER A 348 -7.47 -17.81 43.07
CA SER A 348 -8.02 -18.28 44.36
C SER A 348 -9.53 -18.41 44.30
N VAL A 349 -10.22 -17.37 43.83
CA VAL A 349 -11.67 -17.35 43.61
C VAL A 349 -12.09 -18.42 42.61
N VAL A 350 -11.37 -18.56 41.48
CA VAL A 350 -11.60 -19.64 40.50
C VAL A 350 -11.58 -21.02 41.17
N LYS A 351 -10.58 -21.31 42.02
CA LYS A 351 -10.50 -22.57 42.77
C LYS A 351 -11.64 -22.77 43.77
N VAL A 352 -12.14 -21.70 44.40
CA VAL A 352 -13.30 -21.75 45.31
C VAL A 352 -14.59 -22.03 44.54
N LEU A 353 -14.82 -21.36 43.42
CA LEU A 353 -16.01 -21.55 42.58
C LEU A 353 -16.08 -22.95 41.96
N ILE A 354 -14.97 -23.49 41.47
CA ILE A 354 -14.91 -24.87 40.95
C ILE A 354 -15.22 -25.88 42.07
N LYS A 355 -14.66 -25.70 43.28
CA LYS A 355 -14.99 -26.54 44.44
C LYS A 355 -16.46 -26.48 44.85
N ALA A 356 -17.14 -25.37 44.57
CA ALA A 356 -18.57 -25.18 44.79
C ALA A 356 -19.45 -25.69 43.62
N GLY A 357 -18.87 -26.31 42.59
CA GLY A 357 -19.59 -26.94 41.49
C GLY A 357 -19.80 -26.06 40.25
N ALA A 358 -19.06 -24.95 40.11
CA ALA A 358 -19.13 -24.11 38.91
C ALA A 358 -18.62 -24.86 37.66
N TYR A 359 -19.43 -24.92 36.60
CA TYR A 359 -19.08 -25.55 35.33
C TYR A 359 -18.01 -24.76 34.57
N THR A 360 -16.92 -25.43 34.20
CA THR A 360 -15.73 -24.85 33.55
C THR A 360 -15.95 -24.47 32.07
N SER A 361 -16.96 -25.03 31.42
CA SER A 361 -17.26 -24.86 29.99
C SER A 361 -18.46 -23.93 29.70
N CYS A 362 -18.86 -23.08 30.65
CA CYS A 362 -19.98 -22.15 30.46
C CYS A 362 -19.56 -20.89 29.70
N ASN A 363 -19.94 -20.80 28.43
CA ASN A 363 -19.64 -19.65 27.58
C ASN A 363 -20.55 -18.45 27.89
N ASP A 364 -20.00 -17.26 27.67
CA ASP A 364 -20.73 -15.98 27.66
C ASP A 364 -21.49 -15.77 26.33
N ALA A 365 -22.22 -14.65 26.22
CA ALA A 365 -23.02 -14.30 25.05
C ALA A 365 -22.19 -14.03 23.77
N SER A 366 -20.87 -13.86 23.88
CA SER A 366 -19.94 -13.79 22.75
C SER A 366 -19.35 -15.15 22.37
N GLY A 367 -19.75 -16.21 23.07
CA GLY A 367 -19.24 -17.57 22.88
C GLY A 367 -17.94 -17.87 23.62
N GLN A 368 -17.43 -16.97 24.48
CA GLN A 368 -16.14 -17.14 25.15
C GLN A 368 -16.25 -17.92 26.47
N SER A 369 -15.42 -18.94 26.60
CA SER A 369 -15.28 -19.77 27.80
C SER A 369 -14.42 -19.09 28.89
N PRO A 370 -14.55 -19.50 30.17
CA PRO A 370 -13.69 -19.04 31.26
C PRO A 370 -12.19 -19.27 30.99
N LEU A 371 -11.84 -20.35 30.29
CA LEU A 371 -10.46 -20.66 29.92
C LEU A 371 -9.90 -19.66 28.90
N GLU A 372 -10.68 -19.30 27.88
CA GLU A 372 -10.26 -18.34 26.84
C GLU A 372 -10.06 -16.93 27.41
N VAL A 373 -10.91 -16.50 28.35
CA VAL A 373 -10.71 -15.19 29.01
C VAL A 373 -9.56 -15.22 30.01
N ALA A 374 -9.27 -16.35 30.68
CA ALA A 374 -8.06 -16.50 31.50
C ALA A 374 -6.77 -16.43 30.66
N ILE A 375 -6.79 -16.93 29.42
CA ILE A 375 -5.69 -16.81 28.46
C ILE A 375 -5.51 -15.35 28.04
N LYS A 376 -6.58 -14.67 27.63
CA LYS A 376 -6.55 -13.24 27.25
C LYS A 376 -6.10 -12.33 28.40
N ALA A 377 -6.43 -12.70 29.64
CA ALA A 377 -6.00 -12.01 30.86
C ALA A 377 -4.55 -12.34 31.30
N GLY A 378 -3.85 -13.27 30.63
CA GLY A 378 -2.47 -13.63 30.95
C GLY A 378 -2.26 -14.35 32.29
N SER A 379 -3.31 -14.89 32.92
CA SER A 379 -3.20 -15.51 34.25
C SER A 379 -2.88 -17.01 34.18
N LYS A 380 -1.58 -17.36 34.23
CA LYS A 380 -1.11 -18.77 34.26
C LYS A 380 -1.79 -19.56 35.38
N ALA A 381 -1.97 -18.97 36.56
CA ALA A 381 -2.60 -19.61 37.71
C ALA A 381 -4.12 -19.86 37.53
N CYS A 382 -4.84 -19.01 36.79
CA CYS A 382 -6.24 -19.28 36.43
C CYS A 382 -6.33 -20.41 35.40
N ILE A 383 -5.49 -20.37 34.36
CA ILE A 383 -5.44 -21.43 33.34
C ILE A 383 -5.19 -22.79 34.01
N GLN A 384 -4.16 -22.89 34.86
CA GLN A 384 -3.86 -24.10 35.62
C GLN A 384 -5.02 -24.56 36.52
N ALA A 385 -5.78 -23.63 37.10
CA ALA A 385 -6.95 -23.95 37.92
C ALA A 385 -8.18 -24.39 37.10
N LEU A 386 -8.28 -23.98 35.83
CA LEU A 386 -9.37 -24.31 34.91
C LEU A 386 -9.11 -25.59 34.11
N LEU A 387 -7.84 -25.94 33.88
CA LEU A 387 -7.38 -27.16 33.17
C LEU A 387 -7.51 -28.45 34.01
N ILE A 388 -8.60 -28.57 34.76
CA ILE A 388 -8.96 -29.78 35.51
C ILE A 388 -9.71 -30.76 34.59
N ASP A 389 -10.54 -30.24 33.68
CA ASP A 389 -11.29 -31.04 32.70
C ASP A 389 -10.66 -31.02 31.31
N VAL A 390 -10.57 -32.21 30.73
CA VAL A 390 -9.74 -32.55 29.57
C VAL A 390 -10.33 -32.05 28.24
N TYR A 391 -11.65 -31.91 28.20
CA TYR A 391 -12.39 -31.55 27.00
C TYR A 391 -12.26 -30.06 26.63
N CYS A 392 -11.59 -29.26 27.47
CA CYS A 392 -11.48 -27.80 27.30
C CYS A 392 -10.33 -27.35 26.37
N ILE A 393 -9.32 -28.18 26.08
CA ILE A 393 -8.20 -27.80 25.21
C ILE A 393 -8.53 -28.15 23.74
N SER A 394 -9.29 -27.28 23.09
CA SER A 394 -9.57 -27.33 21.65
C SER A 394 -8.43 -26.77 20.79
N PRO A 395 -8.40 -27.02 19.47
CA PRO A 395 -7.49 -26.35 18.54
C PRO A 395 -7.48 -24.82 18.70
N SER A 396 -8.67 -24.19 18.80
CA SER A 396 -8.83 -22.74 18.96
C SER A 396 -8.20 -22.24 20.26
N VAL A 397 -8.33 -23.00 21.35
CA VAL A 397 -7.68 -22.69 22.64
C VAL A 397 -6.16 -22.81 22.54
N ILE A 398 -5.62 -23.78 21.80
CA ILE A 398 -4.16 -23.91 21.59
C ILE A 398 -3.62 -22.72 20.78
N VAL A 399 -4.34 -22.29 19.73
CA VAL A 399 -3.97 -21.09 18.94
C VAL A 399 -4.03 -19.84 19.82
N LEU A 400 -5.07 -19.65 20.63
CA LEU A 400 -5.17 -18.53 21.56
C LEU A 400 -4.06 -18.55 22.62
N MET A 401 -3.69 -19.73 23.14
CA MET A 401 -2.54 -19.87 24.05
C MET A 401 -1.21 -19.50 23.38
N ARG A 402 -1.05 -19.76 22.08
CA ARG A 402 0.13 -19.32 21.31
C ARG A 402 0.14 -17.80 21.13
N GLU A 403 -0.98 -17.20 20.73
CA GLU A 403 -1.11 -15.75 20.51
C GLU A 403 -0.82 -14.92 21.76
N HIS A 404 -1.16 -15.43 22.94
CA HIS A 404 -0.92 -14.78 24.23
C HIS A 404 0.34 -15.27 24.98
N GLU A 405 1.21 -16.09 24.35
CA GLU A 405 2.42 -16.69 24.97
C GLU A 405 2.15 -17.54 26.24
N MET A 406 0.94 -18.10 26.37
CA MET A 406 0.45 -18.81 27.55
C MET A 406 0.63 -20.34 27.52
N LEU A 407 1.19 -20.93 26.44
CA LEU A 407 1.39 -22.38 26.31
C LEU A 407 2.16 -23.02 27.48
N ASP A 408 3.09 -22.29 28.11
CA ASP A 408 3.80 -22.72 29.32
C ASP A 408 2.88 -23.12 30.48
N ALA A 409 1.66 -22.60 30.55
CA ALA A 409 0.71 -22.96 31.61
C ALA A 409 0.38 -24.46 31.63
N LEU A 410 0.61 -25.17 30.51
CA LEU A 410 0.46 -26.61 30.38
C LEU A 410 1.54 -27.43 31.11
N LEU A 411 2.65 -26.83 31.55
CA LEU A 411 3.77 -27.54 32.20
C LEU A 411 3.38 -28.21 33.52
N ASP A 412 2.70 -27.48 34.40
CA ASP A 412 2.31 -27.97 35.72
C ASP A 412 1.08 -28.93 35.65
N VAL A 413 0.52 -29.10 34.45
CA VAL A 413 -0.58 -30.03 34.12
C VAL A 413 -0.03 -31.41 33.69
N LYS A 414 1.30 -31.60 33.69
CA LYS A 414 1.97 -32.85 33.26
C LYS A 414 1.50 -34.11 34.00
N ASP A 415 1.18 -34.03 35.29
CA ASP A 415 0.67 -35.19 36.05
C ASP A 415 -0.77 -35.54 35.67
N ILE A 416 -1.54 -34.54 35.21
CA ILE A 416 -2.84 -34.76 34.58
C ILE A 416 -2.62 -35.51 33.25
N TRP A 417 -1.65 -35.14 32.40
CA TRP A 417 -1.39 -35.85 31.13
C TRP A 417 -1.21 -37.36 31.31
N GLN A 418 -0.47 -37.81 32.33
CA GLN A 418 -0.25 -39.24 32.58
C GLN A 418 -1.49 -39.99 33.08
N SER A 419 -2.38 -39.31 33.82
CA SER A 419 -3.61 -39.89 34.37
C SER A 419 -4.82 -39.79 33.41
N VAL A 420 -4.80 -38.83 32.49
CA VAL A 420 -5.89 -38.49 31.54
C VAL A 420 -5.76 -39.13 30.16
N LEU A 421 -4.55 -39.54 29.77
CA LEU A 421 -4.31 -40.16 28.46
C LEU A 421 -4.45 -41.70 28.37
N PRO A 422 -5.05 -42.47 29.31
CA PRO A 422 -5.19 -43.92 29.11
C PRO A 422 -6.32 -44.25 28.12
N LYS A 423 -5.92 -44.72 26.93
CA LYS A 423 -6.67 -45.56 25.95
C LYS A 423 -8.05 -45.08 25.43
N ASN A 424 -8.65 -44.00 25.92
CA ASN A 424 -9.99 -43.58 25.47
C ASN A 424 -10.23 -42.05 25.43
N SER A 425 -9.18 -41.23 25.60
CA SER A 425 -9.26 -39.77 25.50
C SER A 425 -9.37 -39.28 24.04
N ILE A 426 -9.80 -38.03 23.83
CA ILE A 426 -9.81 -37.37 22.50
C ILE A 426 -8.43 -37.36 21.83
N TYR A 427 -7.36 -37.31 22.61
CA TYR A 427 -5.96 -37.35 22.14
C TYR A 427 -5.50 -38.75 21.75
N SER A 428 -6.02 -39.80 22.41
CA SER A 428 -5.77 -41.19 21.95
C SER A 428 -6.50 -41.51 20.64
N ARG A 429 -7.55 -40.75 20.30
CA ARG A 429 -8.23 -40.80 18.99
C ARG A 429 -7.60 -39.85 17.96
N ASN A 430 -7.02 -38.73 18.41
CA ASN A 430 -6.43 -37.69 17.56
C ASN A 430 -5.03 -37.27 18.09
N PRO A 431 -3.97 -38.05 17.82
CA PRO A 431 -2.61 -37.70 18.25
C PRO A 431 -2.11 -36.37 17.64
N GLN A 432 -2.71 -35.94 16.52
CA GLN A 432 -2.45 -34.68 15.80
C GLN A 432 -2.41 -33.44 16.70
N TYR A 433 -3.24 -33.37 17.75
CA TYR A 433 -3.24 -32.22 18.66
C TYR A 433 -1.94 -32.08 19.47
N LEU A 434 -1.30 -33.20 19.85
CA LEU A 434 -0.05 -33.15 20.62
C LEU A 434 1.12 -32.67 19.75
N HIS A 435 1.16 -33.06 18.48
CA HIS A 435 2.16 -32.53 17.53
C HIS A 435 1.95 -31.03 17.24
N MET A 436 0.69 -30.56 17.22
CA MET A 436 0.38 -29.14 17.09
C MET A 436 0.80 -28.32 18.32
N ILE A 437 0.59 -28.84 19.54
CA ILE A 437 1.12 -28.22 20.77
C ILE A 437 2.66 -28.19 20.72
N LEU A 438 3.32 -29.26 20.29
CA LEU A 438 4.79 -29.30 20.11
C LEU A 438 5.26 -28.22 19.13
N PHE A 439 4.61 -28.11 17.96
CA PHE A 439 4.94 -27.11 16.94
C PHE A 439 4.81 -25.68 17.48
N TYR A 440 3.72 -25.34 18.17
CA TYR A 440 3.55 -24.00 18.74
C TYR A 440 4.46 -23.75 19.96
N ALA A 441 4.75 -24.77 20.77
CA ALA A 441 5.71 -24.68 21.88
C ALA A 441 7.13 -24.34 21.40
N ILE A 442 7.52 -24.84 20.21
CA ILE A 442 8.77 -24.48 19.54
C ILE A 442 8.76 -23.00 19.12
N GLN A 443 7.66 -22.52 18.53
CA GLN A 443 7.53 -21.12 18.10
C GLN A 443 7.62 -20.11 19.26
N VAL A 444 6.95 -20.37 20.39
CA VAL A 444 7.06 -19.54 21.61
C VAL A 444 8.32 -19.82 22.44
N LYS A 445 9.23 -20.65 21.92
CA LYS A 445 10.54 -20.99 22.54
C LYS A 445 10.43 -21.65 23.93
N SER A 446 9.35 -22.38 24.20
CA SER A 446 9.18 -23.11 25.46
C SER A 446 10.04 -24.39 25.50
N TYR A 447 11.32 -24.25 25.83
CA TYR A 447 12.26 -25.37 25.93
C TYR A 447 11.79 -26.46 26.92
N HIS A 448 11.09 -26.06 27.99
CA HIS A 448 10.63 -26.98 29.02
C HIS A 448 9.42 -27.79 28.55
N LEU A 449 8.45 -27.15 27.88
CA LEU A 449 7.25 -27.82 27.38
C LEU A 449 7.61 -28.77 26.24
N VAL A 450 8.48 -28.32 25.33
CA VAL A 450 9.04 -29.16 24.26
C VAL A 450 9.71 -30.42 24.82
N LYS A 451 10.60 -30.29 25.82
CA LYS A 451 11.21 -31.45 26.47
C LYS A 451 10.19 -32.35 27.18
N ALA A 452 9.12 -31.80 27.76
CA ALA A 452 8.07 -32.61 28.37
C ALA A 452 7.28 -33.43 27.34
N LEU A 453 6.97 -32.85 26.18
CA LEU A 453 6.27 -33.51 25.07
C LEU A 453 7.13 -34.58 24.39
N ILE A 454 8.42 -34.31 24.17
CA ILE A 454 9.38 -35.30 23.64
C ILE A 454 9.47 -36.50 24.58
N ASN A 455 9.67 -36.27 25.88
CA ASN A 455 9.74 -37.35 26.89
C ASN A 455 8.42 -38.13 27.03
N TYR A 456 7.29 -37.57 26.58
CA TYR A 456 6.00 -38.27 26.52
C TYR A 456 5.88 -39.17 25.28
N GLY A 457 6.73 -38.99 24.27
CA GLY A 457 6.70 -39.75 23.00
C GLY A 457 5.91 -39.06 21.89
N VAL A 458 5.78 -37.73 21.91
CA VAL A 458 5.25 -36.98 20.76
C VAL A 458 6.27 -37.02 19.62
N ASP A 459 5.85 -37.53 18.45
CA ASP A 459 6.69 -37.55 17.24
C ASP A 459 7.15 -36.13 16.88
N VAL A 460 8.47 -35.96 16.86
CA VAL A 460 9.19 -34.73 16.49
C VAL A 460 9.28 -34.52 14.98
N ASN A 461 9.03 -35.58 14.20
CA ASN A 461 9.13 -35.61 12.74
C ASN A 461 7.78 -35.38 12.02
N TRP A 462 6.70 -35.22 12.79
CA TRP A 462 5.38 -34.92 12.26
C TRP A 462 5.37 -33.60 11.49
N CYS A 463 4.97 -33.62 10.22
CA CYS A 463 4.80 -32.40 9.43
C CYS A 463 3.52 -32.41 8.58
N TYR A 464 2.86 -31.26 8.45
CA TYR A 464 1.53 -31.09 7.87
C TYR A 464 1.45 -29.94 6.86
N THR A 465 0.48 -30.00 5.95
CA THR A 465 0.13 -28.95 4.98
C THR A 465 -1.38 -28.84 4.82
N TYR A 466 -1.89 -27.61 4.74
CA TYR A 466 -3.27 -27.34 4.34
C TYR A 466 -3.53 -27.90 2.93
N GLY A 467 -4.53 -28.79 2.79
CA GLY A 467 -5.19 -29.07 1.51
C GLY A 467 -5.32 -30.54 1.06
N GLU A 468 -4.58 -31.50 1.62
CA GLU A 468 -4.64 -32.90 1.14
C GLU A 468 -5.60 -33.80 1.95
N ASP A 469 -5.67 -33.65 3.28
CA ASP A 469 -6.64 -34.37 4.13
C ASP A 469 -7.74 -33.40 4.63
N ALA A 470 -8.85 -33.33 3.88
CA ALA A 470 -9.96 -32.41 4.12
C ALA A 470 -10.88 -32.81 5.29
N PHE A 471 -10.32 -32.95 6.49
CA PHE A 471 -11.09 -33.05 7.76
C PHE A 471 -11.10 -31.72 8.54
N TRP A 472 -10.11 -30.85 8.30
CA TRP A 472 -10.00 -29.54 8.91
C TRP A 472 -10.51 -28.48 7.92
N GLY A 473 -11.79 -28.13 8.04
CA GLY A 473 -12.47 -27.16 7.18
C GLY A 473 -12.05 -25.70 7.41
N PRO A 474 -12.62 -24.74 6.65
CA PRO A 474 -12.29 -23.31 6.74
C PRO A 474 -12.56 -22.68 8.12
N ASP A 475 -13.42 -23.30 8.94
CA ASP A 475 -13.96 -22.76 10.19
C ASP A 475 -12.94 -22.58 11.32
N LEU A 476 -11.71 -23.09 11.16
CA LEU A 476 -10.62 -22.83 12.11
C LEU A 476 -10.01 -21.43 11.98
N GLY A 477 -10.26 -20.70 10.89
CA GLY A 477 -9.78 -19.33 10.70
C GLY A 477 -8.27 -19.14 10.62
N VAL A 478 -7.48 -20.22 10.70
CA VAL A 478 -6.02 -20.17 10.66
C VAL A 478 -5.55 -20.10 9.21
N ASP A 479 -5.33 -18.88 8.72
CA ASP A 479 -4.63 -18.62 7.46
C ASP A 479 -3.11 -18.84 7.62
N CYS A 480 -2.73 -20.06 8.04
CA CYS A 480 -1.34 -20.47 8.08
C CYS A 480 -0.93 -21.05 6.73
N GLY A 481 -0.56 -20.18 5.79
CA GLY A 481 0.05 -20.53 4.50
C GLY A 481 1.42 -21.23 4.58
N GLU A 482 1.80 -21.77 5.74
CA GLU A 482 3.06 -22.45 6.02
C GLU A 482 2.84 -23.91 6.40
N SER A 483 3.77 -24.78 6.01
CA SER A 483 3.75 -26.18 6.43
C SER A 483 4.18 -26.26 7.90
N ALA A 484 3.31 -26.79 8.76
CA ALA A 484 3.67 -27.04 10.15
C ALA A 484 4.70 -28.18 10.20
N CYS A 485 5.91 -27.88 10.67
CA CYS A 485 7.00 -28.86 10.74
C CYS A 485 7.98 -28.47 11.88
N PRO A 486 7.99 -29.22 13.02
CA PRO A 486 8.73 -28.87 14.24
C PRO A 486 10.20 -28.52 14.00
N LEU A 487 10.92 -29.35 13.25
CA LEU A 487 12.33 -29.16 12.94
C LEU A 487 12.60 -27.81 12.24
N PHE A 488 11.79 -27.43 11.24
CA PHE A 488 11.97 -26.16 10.53
C PHE A 488 11.64 -24.96 11.41
N SER A 489 10.63 -25.07 12.28
CA SER A 489 10.35 -24.01 13.27
C SER A 489 11.49 -23.87 14.30
N ALA A 490 12.25 -24.93 14.57
CA ALA A 490 13.40 -24.90 15.47
C ALA A 490 14.65 -24.25 14.84
N LEU A 491 14.73 -24.12 13.51
CA LEU A 491 15.83 -23.41 12.81
C LEU A 491 15.86 -21.88 13.09
N ASN A 492 14.92 -21.36 13.86
CA ASN A 492 14.96 -19.98 14.37
C ASN A 492 15.70 -19.85 15.72
N ASP A 493 16.17 -20.96 16.33
CA ASP A 493 16.82 -20.94 17.64
C ASP A 493 17.83 -22.09 17.83
N ASN A 494 19.11 -21.74 18.07
CA ASN A 494 20.19 -22.72 18.32
C ASN A 494 19.85 -23.72 19.44
N LYS A 495 19.24 -23.27 20.54
CA LYS A 495 18.95 -24.12 21.69
C LYS A 495 17.74 -25.01 21.42
N MET A 496 16.77 -24.54 20.65
CA MET A 496 15.62 -25.35 20.27
C MET A 496 15.99 -26.40 19.23
N LEU A 497 16.83 -26.05 18.25
CA LEU A 497 17.38 -26.99 17.28
C LEU A 497 18.16 -28.10 18.00
N GLN A 498 19.05 -27.77 18.95
CA GLN A 498 19.75 -28.79 19.73
C GLN A 498 18.79 -29.75 20.42
N ILE A 499 17.70 -29.26 21.03
CA ILE A 499 16.70 -30.11 21.70
C ILE A 499 15.97 -31.03 20.72
N MET A 500 15.71 -30.61 19.48
CA MET A 500 15.15 -31.47 18.44
C MET A 500 16.16 -32.56 18.01
N LEU A 501 17.43 -32.19 17.83
CA LEU A 501 18.49 -33.10 17.40
C LEU A 501 18.86 -34.12 18.49
N ASP A 502 18.91 -33.70 19.75
CA ASP A 502 19.06 -34.57 20.94
C ASP A 502 17.90 -35.59 21.06
N ALA A 503 16.77 -35.33 20.39
CA ALA A 503 15.57 -36.16 20.36
C ALA A 503 15.44 -37.00 19.06
N GLU A 504 16.53 -37.18 18.32
CA GLU A 504 16.59 -37.97 17.07
C GLU A 504 15.64 -37.46 15.96
N ALA A 505 15.42 -36.15 15.88
CA ALA A 505 14.69 -35.55 14.76
C ALA A 505 15.39 -35.82 13.41
N ASP A 506 14.63 -36.23 12.40
CA ASP A 506 15.13 -36.53 11.06
C ASP A 506 15.51 -35.23 10.34
N VAL A 507 16.81 -34.97 10.32
CA VAL A 507 17.45 -33.82 9.65
C VAL A 507 17.18 -33.72 8.15
N ASN A 508 16.71 -34.81 7.53
CA ASN A 508 16.47 -34.92 6.09
C ASN A 508 14.99 -34.74 5.70
N ILE A 509 14.10 -34.44 6.65
CA ILE A 509 12.72 -34.06 6.35
C ILE A 509 12.71 -32.90 5.34
N ARG A 510 11.91 -33.08 4.29
CA ARG A 510 11.72 -32.07 3.24
C ARG A 510 10.51 -31.21 3.56
N HIS A 511 10.74 -29.91 3.72
CA HIS A 511 9.68 -28.92 3.89
C HIS A 511 8.71 -28.96 2.71
N LYS A 512 7.42 -29.20 2.95
CA LYS A 512 6.46 -29.62 1.91
C LYS A 512 6.28 -28.59 0.77
N SER A 513 6.30 -27.28 1.05
CA SER A 513 6.07 -26.26 0.01
C SER A 513 7.31 -25.87 -0.80
N THR A 514 8.51 -26.01 -0.22
CA THR A 514 9.79 -25.61 -0.85
C THR A 514 10.64 -26.79 -1.30
N GLY A 515 10.39 -27.98 -0.76
CA GLY A 515 11.18 -29.21 -0.91
C GLY A 515 12.53 -29.21 -0.19
N TYR A 516 12.87 -28.12 0.53
CA TYR A 516 14.18 -27.94 1.17
C TYR A 516 14.32 -28.84 2.40
N THR A 517 15.53 -29.36 2.67
CA THR A 517 15.87 -29.96 3.98
C THR A 517 16.28 -28.89 5.00
N ALA A 518 16.43 -29.27 6.27
CA ALA A 518 16.91 -28.37 7.30
C ALA A 518 18.30 -27.78 6.97
N LEU A 519 19.19 -28.59 6.40
CA LEU A 519 20.53 -28.17 5.97
C LEU A 519 20.46 -27.14 4.83
N MET A 520 19.61 -27.36 3.83
CA MET A 520 19.38 -26.40 2.75
C MET A 520 18.82 -25.07 3.27
N HIS A 521 17.90 -25.11 4.24
CA HIS A 521 17.33 -23.92 4.86
C HIS A 521 18.38 -23.14 5.67
N ALA A 522 19.19 -23.83 6.49
CA ALA A 522 20.28 -23.22 7.25
C ALA A 522 21.34 -22.57 6.33
N ALA A 523 21.70 -23.25 5.23
CA ALA A 523 22.64 -22.74 4.24
C ALA A 523 22.11 -21.49 3.49
N ALA A 524 20.82 -21.48 3.13
CA ALA A 524 20.16 -20.36 2.47
C ALA A 524 20.02 -19.10 3.34
N HIS A 525 20.13 -19.23 4.68
CA HIS A 525 20.11 -18.13 5.65
C HIS A 525 21.50 -17.82 6.25
N GLY A 526 22.55 -18.51 5.80
CA GLY A 526 23.93 -18.26 6.28
C GLY A 526 24.21 -18.70 7.71
N ASN A 527 23.36 -19.51 8.33
CA ASN A 527 23.52 -19.89 9.73
C ASN A 527 24.55 -21.01 9.89
N LEU A 528 25.83 -20.62 9.98
CA LEU A 528 26.97 -21.52 10.16
C LEU A 528 26.81 -22.50 11.34
N LYS A 529 26.20 -22.06 12.45
CA LYS A 529 26.02 -22.93 13.63
C LYS A 529 25.03 -24.05 13.34
N HIS A 530 23.90 -23.73 12.72
CA HIS A 530 22.91 -24.74 12.33
C HIS A 530 23.46 -25.67 11.26
N VAL A 531 24.23 -25.17 10.30
CA VAL A 531 24.92 -26.00 9.30
C VAL A 531 25.86 -27.00 9.98
N ARG A 532 26.72 -26.57 10.91
CA ARG A 532 27.64 -27.47 11.63
C ARG A 532 26.89 -28.54 12.44
N LEU A 533 25.89 -28.16 13.23
CA LEU A 533 25.09 -29.09 14.03
C LEU A 533 24.35 -30.12 13.16
N LEU A 534 23.76 -29.70 12.05
CA LEU A 534 23.07 -30.60 11.12
C LEU A 534 24.03 -31.59 10.44
N LEU A 535 25.25 -31.15 10.10
CA LEU A 535 26.30 -32.02 9.55
C LEU A 535 26.83 -33.02 10.58
N GLU A 536 27.00 -32.61 11.84
CA GLU A 536 27.33 -33.50 12.96
C GLU A 536 26.25 -34.60 13.14
N CYS A 537 24.97 -34.24 12.96
CA CYS A 537 23.83 -35.16 12.92
C CYS A 537 23.64 -35.89 11.58
N ARG A 538 24.63 -35.91 10.68
CA ARG A 538 24.62 -36.62 9.38
C ARG A 538 23.49 -36.20 8.42
N ALA A 539 23.16 -34.91 8.37
CA ALA A 539 22.28 -34.38 7.33
C ALA A 539 22.84 -34.65 5.92
N ASP A 540 21.95 -35.03 4.99
CA ASP A 540 22.28 -35.31 3.61
C ASP A 540 22.70 -34.02 2.89
N MET A 541 23.99 -33.96 2.61
CA MET A 541 24.68 -32.85 1.94
C MET A 541 24.26 -32.73 0.46
N TYR A 542 23.84 -33.84 -0.13
CA TYR A 542 23.44 -33.97 -1.53
C TYR A 542 21.92 -33.91 -1.71
N ALA A 543 21.17 -33.61 -0.64
CA ALA A 543 19.74 -33.38 -0.73
C ALA A 543 19.43 -32.16 -1.63
N GLU A 544 18.56 -32.39 -2.61
CA GLU A 544 18.21 -31.39 -3.61
C GLU A 544 16.74 -31.00 -3.63
N SER A 545 16.45 -29.73 -3.91
CA SER A 545 15.12 -29.26 -4.29
C SER A 545 15.19 -28.31 -5.48
N LYS A 546 14.42 -28.59 -6.53
CA LYS A 546 14.35 -27.78 -7.77
C LYS A 546 15.74 -27.49 -8.38
N GLY A 547 16.68 -28.45 -8.28
CA GLY A 547 18.06 -28.33 -8.75
C GLY A 547 19.02 -27.59 -7.81
N TRP A 548 18.57 -27.18 -6.61
CA TRP A 548 19.42 -26.51 -5.62
C TRP A 548 19.87 -27.49 -4.54
N THR A 549 21.17 -27.46 -4.20
CA THR A 549 21.77 -28.15 -3.05
C THR A 549 22.02 -27.16 -1.92
N ALA A 550 22.41 -27.64 -0.72
CA ALA A 550 22.87 -26.75 0.35
C ALA A 550 24.06 -25.87 -0.09
N LEU A 551 25.00 -26.43 -0.86
CA LEU A 551 26.18 -25.72 -1.37
C LEU A 551 25.80 -24.64 -2.39
N SER A 552 24.95 -24.93 -3.39
CA SER A 552 24.58 -23.91 -4.37
C SER A 552 23.70 -22.80 -3.78
N LEU A 553 22.90 -23.09 -2.74
CA LEU A 553 22.20 -22.08 -1.95
C LEU A 553 23.16 -21.19 -1.14
N ALA A 554 24.20 -21.76 -0.52
CA ALA A 554 25.21 -20.99 0.21
C ALA A 554 26.01 -20.06 -0.72
N CYS A 555 26.40 -20.56 -1.90
CA CYS A 555 27.07 -19.77 -2.94
C CYS A 555 26.19 -18.60 -3.41
N LYS A 556 24.91 -18.86 -3.71
CA LYS A 556 23.93 -17.84 -4.13
C LYS A 556 23.67 -16.74 -3.09
N ARG A 557 23.94 -17.03 -1.83
CA ARG A 557 23.69 -16.13 -0.69
C ARG A 557 24.96 -15.45 -0.17
N HIS A 558 26.08 -15.63 -0.86
CA HIS A 558 27.38 -15.03 -0.53
C HIS A 558 27.95 -15.43 0.84
N ASN A 559 27.58 -16.62 1.34
CA ASN A 559 27.97 -17.11 2.67
C ASN A 559 29.27 -17.94 2.62
N GLN A 560 30.43 -17.28 2.50
CA GLN A 560 31.74 -17.94 2.39
C GLN A 560 32.03 -18.94 3.52
N GLU A 561 31.67 -18.61 4.77
CA GLU A 561 31.89 -19.51 5.92
C GLU A 561 31.10 -20.81 5.83
N VAL A 562 29.85 -20.74 5.33
CA VAL A 562 28.99 -21.92 5.10
C VAL A 562 29.51 -22.75 3.93
N VAL A 563 29.97 -22.10 2.85
CA VAL A 563 30.62 -22.78 1.72
C VAL A 563 31.85 -23.55 2.21
N SER A 564 32.70 -22.94 3.05
CA SER A 564 33.83 -23.67 3.66
C SER A 564 33.34 -24.84 4.50
N ALA A 565 32.39 -24.64 5.43
CA ALA A 565 31.91 -25.71 6.31
C ALA A 565 31.32 -26.92 5.58
N LEU A 566 30.60 -26.71 4.47
CA LEU A 566 30.08 -27.79 3.64
C LEU A 566 31.21 -28.54 2.90
N LEU A 567 32.21 -27.84 2.38
CA LEU A 567 33.36 -28.46 1.72
C LEU A 567 34.32 -29.13 2.72
N ASP A 568 34.44 -28.60 3.94
CA ASP A 568 35.22 -29.16 5.06
C ASP A 568 34.59 -30.45 5.60
N ALA A 569 33.26 -30.57 5.51
CA ALA A 569 32.53 -31.82 5.80
C ALA A 569 32.59 -32.84 4.65
N GLY A 570 33.32 -32.55 3.56
CA GLY A 570 33.60 -33.51 2.48
C GLY A 570 32.62 -33.46 1.29
N MET A 571 31.82 -32.41 1.15
CA MET A 571 30.97 -32.26 -0.03
C MET A 571 31.80 -32.12 -1.31
N ASP A 572 31.41 -32.85 -2.36
CA ASP A 572 32.05 -32.70 -3.67
C ASP A 572 31.70 -31.34 -4.29
N VAL A 573 32.72 -30.51 -4.48
CA VAL A 573 32.63 -29.17 -5.09
C VAL A 573 32.14 -29.23 -6.55
N ASN A 574 32.33 -30.37 -7.21
CA ASN A 574 31.92 -30.63 -8.59
C ASN A 574 30.61 -31.42 -8.71
N TYR A 575 29.91 -31.64 -7.60
CA TYR A 575 28.61 -32.31 -7.61
C TYR A 575 27.65 -31.63 -8.60
N LEU A 576 27.01 -32.44 -9.43
CA LEU A 576 26.03 -32.01 -10.42
C LEU A 576 24.62 -32.16 -9.85
N SER A 577 23.89 -31.05 -9.80
CA SER A 577 22.47 -31.06 -9.47
C SER A 577 21.62 -31.84 -10.47
N LEU A 578 20.33 -32.02 -10.15
CA LEU A 578 19.28 -32.48 -11.07
C LEU A 578 19.14 -31.59 -12.32
N THR A 579 19.51 -30.30 -12.25
CA THR A 579 19.59 -29.42 -13.43
C THR A 579 20.90 -29.59 -14.21
N LYS A 580 21.81 -30.46 -13.75
CA LYS A 580 23.18 -30.66 -14.26
C LYS A 580 24.02 -29.39 -14.16
N GLU A 581 23.94 -28.71 -13.02
CA GLU A 581 24.70 -27.49 -12.72
C GLU A 581 25.66 -27.75 -11.54
N THR A 582 26.85 -27.16 -11.57
CA THR A 582 27.83 -27.20 -10.47
C THR A 582 27.65 -26.01 -9.53
N ALA A 583 28.22 -26.08 -8.32
CA ALA A 583 28.25 -24.95 -7.39
C ALA A 583 28.94 -23.70 -8.00
N LEU A 584 30.03 -23.90 -8.75
CA LEU A 584 30.72 -22.85 -9.49
C LEU A 584 29.79 -22.22 -10.55
N TRP A 585 29.07 -23.03 -11.33
CA TRP A 585 28.13 -22.53 -12.33
C TRP A 585 27.01 -21.66 -11.74
N HIS A 586 26.42 -22.07 -10.61
CA HIS A 586 25.40 -21.26 -9.92
C HIS A 586 25.96 -19.93 -9.39
N SER A 587 27.21 -19.89 -8.93
CA SER A 587 27.83 -18.65 -8.43
C SER A 587 27.93 -17.55 -9.49
N LEU A 588 28.12 -17.92 -10.77
CA LEU A 588 28.19 -16.99 -11.91
C LEU A 588 26.82 -16.40 -12.34
N GLN A 589 25.71 -16.85 -11.74
CA GLN A 589 24.36 -16.36 -12.01
C GLN A 589 23.91 -15.23 -11.06
N CYS A 590 24.74 -14.86 -10.07
CA CYS A 590 24.38 -13.94 -9.00
C CYS A 590 24.88 -12.51 -9.28
N PHE A 591 24.03 -11.49 -9.12
CA PHE A 591 24.35 -10.11 -9.52
C PHE A 591 25.41 -9.41 -8.64
N SER A 592 25.67 -9.92 -7.43
CA SER A 592 26.74 -9.47 -6.52
C SER A 592 28.00 -10.33 -6.71
N TYR A 593 28.83 -9.98 -7.69
CA TYR A 593 30.08 -10.70 -7.95
C TYR A 593 31.16 -10.33 -6.94
N GLU A 594 31.19 -11.03 -5.80
CA GLU A 594 32.31 -11.01 -4.87
C GLU A 594 33.29 -12.16 -5.17
N ASP A 595 34.55 -11.81 -5.42
CA ASP A 595 35.63 -12.71 -5.81
C ASP A 595 35.84 -13.88 -4.83
N SER A 596 35.54 -13.64 -3.54
CA SER A 596 35.80 -14.53 -2.40
C SER A 596 35.27 -15.97 -2.56
N ILE A 597 34.05 -16.15 -3.10
CA ILE A 597 33.43 -17.49 -3.24
C ILE A 597 33.90 -18.20 -4.51
N ILE A 598 34.05 -17.47 -5.62
CA ILE A 598 34.53 -18.05 -6.87
C ILE A 598 35.97 -18.53 -6.67
N GLU A 599 36.82 -17.70 -6.05
CA GLU A 599 38.16 -18.12 -5.64
C GLU A 599 38.15 -19.29 -4.66
N LEU A 600 37.27 -19.30 -3.64
CA LEU A 600 37.19 -20.40 -2.68
C LEU A 600 36.83 -21.73 -3.37
N LEU A 601 35.84 -21.73 -4.26
CA LEU A 601 35.44 -22.93 -5.01
C LEU A 601 36.58 -23.44 -5.90
N ILE A 602 37.25 -22.54 -6.63
CA ILE A 602 38.37 -22.89 -7.52
C ILE A 602 39.56 -23.43 -6.70
N ARG A 603 39.93 -22.77 -5.59
CA ARG A 603 40.98 -23.26 -4.65
C ARG A 603 40.63 -24.61 -4.03
N ARG A 604 39.35 -24.98 -3.97
CA ARG A 604 38.84 -26.27 -3.48
C ARG A 604 38.69 -27.33 -4.58
N GLY A 605 39.10 -27.04 -5.82
CA GLY A 605 39.11 -27.99 -6.93
C GLY A 605 37.89 -27.94 -7.85
N ALA A 606 37.13 -26.83 -7.87
CA ALA A 606 36.03 -26.66 -8.82
C ALA A 606 36.53 -26.66 -10.27
N ASN A 607 35.87 -27.43 -11.14
CA ASN A 607 36.22 -27.58 -12.54
C ASN A 607 35.90 -26.32 -13.35
N VAL A 608 36.92 -25.51 -13.61
CA VAL A 608 36.84 -24.30 -14.46
C VAL A 608 36.52 -24.59 -15.93
N ASN A 609 36.68 -25.83 -16.38
CA ASN A 609 36.34 -26.31 -17.73
C ASN A 609 35.00 -27.07 -17.76
N PHE A 610 34.15 -26.92 -16.74
CA PHE A 610 32.81 -27.46 -16.77
C PHE A 610 31.99 -26.83 -17.91
N ALA A 611 31.36 -27.69 -18.73
CA ALA A 611 30.44 -27.31 -19.78
C ALA A 611 29.01 -27.72 -19.42
N TYR A 612 28.08 -26.77 -19.48
CA TYR A 612 26.67 -27.03 -19.23
C TYR A 612 26.03 -27.86 -20.37
N THR A 613 24.80 -28.34 -20.18
CA THR A 613 24.09 -29.17 -21.17
C THR A 613 23.98 -28.53 -22.56
N THR A 614 24.04 -27.19 -22.65
CA THR A 614 24.04 -26.41 -23.90
C THR A 614 25.41 -26.31 -24.57
N GLY A 615 26.44 -26.96 -24.05
CA GLY A 615 27.84 -26.82 -24.50
C GLY A 615 28.57 -25.60 -23.91
N VAL A 616 27.83 -24.66 -23.31
CA VAL A 616 28.40 -23.40 -22.80
C VAL A 616 29.28 -23.65 -21.58
N THR A 617 30.53 -23.16 -21.62
CA THR A 617 31.50 -23.36 -20.54
C THR A 617 31.37 -22.34 -19.40
N VAL A 618 31.98 -22.66 -18.25
CA VAL A 618 32.13 -21.74 -17.10
C VAL A 618 32.79 -20.41 -17.53
N LEU A 619 33.83 -20.46 -18.37
CA LEU A 619 34.49 -19.27 -18.89
C LEU A 619 33.55 -18.43 -19.76
N GLU A 620 32.89 -19.05 -20.74
CA GLU A 620 31.92 -18.41 -21.63
C GLU A 620 30.74 -17.78 -20.87
N LYS A 621 30.29 -18.43 -19.79
CA LYS A 621 29.27 -17.90 -18.89
C LYS A 621 29.79 -16.68 -18.12
N ALA A 622 30.98 -16.77 -17.52
CA ALA A 622 31.60 -15.70 -16.75
C ALA A 622 31.88 -14.46 -17.61
N VAL A 623 32.32 -14.62 -18.86
CA VAL A 623 32.51 -13.51 -19.81
C VAL A 623 31.21 -12.72 -20.03
N LYS A 624 30.05 -13.40 -20.08
CA LYS A 624 28.73 -12.76 -20.27
C LYS A 624 28.19 -12.07 -19.03
N THR A 625 28.40 -12.62 -17.83
CA THR A 625 27.75 -12.16 -16.59
C THR A 625 28.68 -11.39 -15.64
N CYS A 626 29.91 -11.86 -15.43
CA CYS A 626 30.82 -11.38 -14.39
C CYS A 626 31.73 -10.21 -14.86
N PRO A 627 32.35 -9.46 -13.95
CA PRO A 627 33.41 -8.49 -14.26
C PRO A 627 34.73 -9.16 -14.69
N ALA A 628 35.64 -8.38 -15.28
CA ALA A 628 36.88 -8.89 -15.90
C ALA A 628 37.88 -9.55 -14.92
N ASN A 629 37.92 -9.12 -13.66
CA ASN A 629 38.73 -9.74 -12.60
C ASN A 629 38.32 -11.21 -12.36
N ILE A 630 37.03 -11.53 -12.32
CA ILE A 630 36.52 -12.91 -12.19
C ILE A 630 36.92 -13.75 -13.40
N VAL A 631 36.84 -13.19 -14.61
CA VAL A 631 37.29 -13.87 -15.84
C VAL A 631 38.79 -14.18 -15.76
N GLU A 632 39.60 -13.25 -15.23
CA GLU A 632 41.03 -13.46 -15.03
C GLU A 632 41.32 -14.57 -14.01
N VAL A 633 40.59 -14.62 -12.89
CA VAL A 633 40.70 -15.71 -11.90
C VAL A 633 40.41 -17.07 -12.55
N ILE A 634 39.38 -17.16 -13.39
CA ILE A 634 39.01 -18.41 -14.08
C ILE A 634 40.11 -18.82 -15.09
N LEU A 635 40.61 -17.87 -15.90
CA LEU A 635 41.71 -18.11 -16.86
C LEU A 635 43.02 -18.53 -16.17
N LYS A 636 43.42 -17.85 -15.08
CA LYS A 636 44.62 -18.18 -14.28
C LYS A 636 44.62 -19.61 -13.74
N ASN A 637 43.44 -20.21 -13.55
CA ASN A 637 43.29 -21.58 -13.03
C ASN A 637 43.09 -22.62 -14.14
N GLY A 638 43.43 -22.30 -15.40
CA GLY A 638 43.51 -23.28 -16.49
C GLY A 638 42.20 -23.50 -17.24
N ALA A 639 41.32 -22.50 -17.29
CA ALA A 639 40.19 -22.52 -18.21
C ALA A 639 40.69 -22.44 -19.67
N ASP A 640 40.23 -23.34 -20.52
CA ASP A 640 40.53 -23.31 -21.95
C ASP A 640 39.79 -22.15 -22.61
N VAL A 641 40.56 -21.21 -23.15
CA VAL A 641 40.07 -19.97 -23.76
C VAL A 641 39.45 -20.18 -25.15
N ASN A 642 39.73 -21.33 -25.77
CA ASN A 642 39.33 -21.67 -27.14
C ASN A 642 38.25 -22.77 -27.19
N THR A 643 37.57 -23.05 -26.07
CA THR A 643 36.36 -23.88 -26.08
C THR A 643 35.29 -23.29 -26.99
N GLN A 644 34.43 -24.13 -27.55
CA GLN A 644 33.43 -23.75 -28.52
C GLN A 644 32.03 -24.16 -28.02
N ASP A 645 31.09 -23.23 -28.08
CA ASP A 645 29.67 -23.51 -27.89
C ASP A 645 29.08 -24.29 -29.09
N ARG A 646 27.77 -24.57 -29.05
CA ARG A 646 27.06 -25.29 -30.12
C ARG A 646 27.04 -24.58 -31.48
N ASP A 647 27.26 -23.26 -31.50
CA ASP A 647 27.32 -22.45 -32.71
C ASP A 647 28.78 -22.26 -33.17
N GLY A 648 29.75 -22.88 -32.48
CA GLY A 648 31.18 -22.75 -32.73
C GLY A 648 31.79 -21.46 -32.20
N ASN A 649 31.10 -20.71 -31.34
CA ASN A 649 31.61 -19.46 -30.75
C ASN A 649 32.56 -19.78 -29.59
N THR A 650 33.67 -19.05 -29.48
CA THR A 650 34.56 -19.10 -28.31
C THR A 650 34.21 -18.02 -27.28
N ALA A 651 34.87 -18.06 -26.12
CA ALA A 651 34.80 -17.00 -25.12
C ALA A 651 35.07 -15.60 -25.71
N LEU A 652 35.92 -15.47 -26.74
CA LEU A 652 36.18 -14.21 -27.44
C LEU A 652 34.96 -13.70 -28.21
N PHE A 653 34.24 -14.56 -28.93
CA PHE A 653 32.97 -14.19 -29.59
C PHE A 653 31.93 -13.66 -28.60
N HIS A 654 31.87 -14.25 -27.41
CA HIS A 654 30.96 -13.80 -26.36
C HIS A 654 31.38 -12.49 -25.68
N ALA A 655 32.66 -12.15 -25.67
CA ALA A 655 33.13 -10.83 -25.25
C ALA A 655 32.80 -9.74 -26.29
N LEU A 656 32.78 -10.10 -27.58
CA LEU A 656 32.57 -9.19 -28.70
C LEU A 656 31.09 -8.94 -29.02
N GLY A 657 30.21 -9.94 -28.91
CA GLY A 657 28.76 -9.74 -28.84
C GLY A 657 27.90 -10.65 -29.72
N ILE A 658 27.38 -11.73 -29.13
CA ILE A 658 26.25 -12.51 -29.68
C ILE A 658 25.31 -12.88 -28.51
N GLY A 659 24.06 -12.44 -28.58
CA GLY A 659 23.00 -12.75 -27.58
C GLY A 659 22.66 -11.57 -26.65
N ILE A 660 21.36 -11.28 -26.53
CA ILE A 660 20.83 -10.06 -25.89
C ILE A 660 20.79 -10.20 -24.35
N HIS A 661 20.82 -9.06 -23.65
CA HIS A 661 20.66 -8.85 -22.19
C HIS A 661 21.92 -9.06 -21.32
N SER A 662 22.80 -8.05 -21.24
CA SER A 662 23.74 -7.92 -20.11
C SER A 662 24.09 -6.47 -19.80
N TYR A 663 24.20 -6.15 -18.50
CA TYR A 663 24.26 -4.80 -17.92
C TYR A 663 25.70 -4.24 -17.86
N ASN A 664 26.61 -4.69 -18.71
CA ASN A 664 28.06 -4.48 -18.52
C ASN A 664 28.82 -4.20 -19.83
N ILE A 665 28.29 -3.27 -20.65
CA ILE A 665 28.92 -2.78 -21.89
C ILE A 665 30.32 -2.19 -21.63
N THR A 666 30.51 -1.62 -20.45
CA THR A 666 31.72 -0.88 -20.01
C THR A 666 33.01 -1.70 -19.98
N GLN A 667 32.96 -3.03 -19.92
CA GLN A 667 34.15 -3.90 -19.81
C GLN A 667 34.42 -4.80 -21.03
N LYS A 668 33.75 -4.57 -22.18
CA LYS A 668 34.01 -5.35 -23.42
C LYS A 668 35.51 -5.35 -23.79
N LYS A 669 36.13 -4.16 -23.83
CA LYS A 669 37.55 -3.95 -24.17
C LYS A 669 38.50 -4.71 -23.25
N GLU A 670 38.26 -4.64 -21.94
CA GLU A 670 39.07 -5.32 -20.92
C GLU A 670 38.98 -6.84 -21.06
N LYS A 671 37.77 -7.38 -21.18
CA LYS A 671 37.54 -8.83 -21.34
C LYS A 671 38.15 -9.37 -22.64
N ALA A 672 37.99 -8.68 -23.77
CA ALA A 672 38.62 -9.07 -25.03
C ALA A 672 40.15 -9.03 -24.91
N SER A 673 40.71 -7.95 -24.36
CA SER A 673 42.16 -7.80 -24.14
C SER A 673 42.73 -8.91 -23.26
N LEU A 674 42.00 -9.29 -22.21
CA LEU A 674 42.35 -10.36 -21.28
C LEU A 674 42.31 -11.73 -21.98
N LEU A 675 41.23 -12.07 -22.69
CA LEU A 675 41.12 -13.34 -23.41
C LEU A 675 42.26 -13.50 -24.44
N LEU A 676 42.60 -12.44 -25.18
CA LEU A 676 43.73 -12.41 -26.12
C LEU A 676 45.08 -12.56 -25.41
N GLN A 677 45.25 -12.03 -24.19
CA GLN A 677 46.46 -12.23 -23.39
C GLN A 677 46.66 -13.70 -22.96
N TYR A 678 45.57 -14.44 -22.74
CA TYR A 678 45.60 -15.87 -22.36
C TYR A 678 45.52 -16.81 -23.59
N GLY A 679 45.70 -16.30 -24.80
CA GLY A 679 45.82 -17.11 -26.03
C GLY A 679 44.51 -17.42 -26.75
N ALA A 680 43.48 -16.57 -26.62
CA ALA A 680 42.30 -16.65 -27.47
C ALA A 680 42.67 -16.54 -28.95
N ASN A 681 42.20 -17.48 -29.77
CA ASN A 681 42.43 -17.48 -31.21
C ASN A 681 41.63 -16.34 -31.86
N VAL A 682 42.35 -15.30 -32.32
CA VAL A 682 41.78 -14.13 -32.98
C VAL A 682 41.22 -14.42 -34.37
N ASP A 683 41.66 -15.52 -34.98
CA ASP A 683 41.25 -16.02 -36.30
C ASP A 683 40.27 -17.20 -36.21
N HIS A 684 39.67 -17.44 -35.03
CA HIS A 684 38.72 -18.53 -34.89
C HIS A 684 37.50 -18.33 -35.79
N ILE A 685 37.02 -19.42 -36.40
CA ILE A 685 35.91 -19.41 -37.35
C ILE A 685 34.76 -20.23 -36.72
N ASN A 686 33.62 -19.58 -36.46
CA ASN A 686 32.43 -20.26 -35.92
C ASN A 686 31.63 -20.97 -37.03
N LEU A 687 30.52 -21.66 -36.69
CA LEU A 687 29.74 -22.41 -37.69
C LEU A 687 29.08 -21.54 -38.76
N SER A 688 28.95 -20.22 -38.54
CA SER A 688 28.52 -19.24 -39.56
C SER A 688 29.66 -18.68 -40.41
N MET A 689 30.86 -19.28 -40.32
CA MET A 689 32.11 -18.84 -40.93
C MET A 689 32.57 -17.42 -40.54
N THR A 690 31.98 -16.82 -39.51
CA THR A 690 32.37 -15.47 -39.05
C THR A 690 33.60 -15.53 -38.16
N THR A 691 34.44 -14.49 -38.20
CA THR A 691 35.60 -14.30 -37.32
C THR A 691 35.33 -13.27 -36.21
N PRO A 692 36.13 -13.24 -35.12
CA PRO A 692 36.07 -12.19 -34.09
C PRO A 692 36.10 -10.77 -34.67
N LEU A 693 36.95 -10.52 -35.66
CA LEU A 693 37.06 -9.22 -36.33
C LEU A 693 35.76 -8.81 -37.02
N MET A 694 35.07 -9.73 -37.70
CA MET A 694 33.77 -9.47 -38.33
C MET A 694 32.70 -9.07 -37.29
N VAL A 695 32.69 -9.72 -36.13
CA VAL A 695 31.76 -9.41 -35.03
C VAL A 695 32.04 -8.02 -34.46
N ALA A 696 33.30 -7.67 -34.20
CA ALA A 696 33.69 -6.36 -33.71
C ALA A 696 33.33 -5.21 -34.69
N VAL A 697 33.58 -5.41 -36.00
CA VAL A 697 33.22 -4.42 -37.04
C VAL A 697 31.70 -4.27 -37.15
N LYS A 698 30.93 -5.36 -36.98
CA LYS A 698 29.46 -5.35 -36.99
C LYS A 698 28.86 -4.62 -35.79
N ASP A 699 29.47 -4.73 -34.61
CA ASP A 699 29.07 -4.03 -33.38
C ASP A 699 29.46 -2.53 -33.40
N GLN A 700 30.23 -2.09 -34.40
CA GLN A 700 30.73 -0.72 -34.60
C GLN A 700 31.62 -0.18 -33.46
N ASP A 701 32.14 -1.05 -32.59
CA ASP A 701 33.07 -0.64 -31.52
C ASP A 701 34.51 -0.59 -32.04
N ASN A 702 34.91 0.58 -32.54
CA ASN A 702 36.26 0.84 -33.03
C ASN A 702 37.35 0.48 -32.00
N ASN A 703 37.08 0.55 -30.68
CA ASN A 703 38.05 0.16 -29.65
C ASN A 703 38.30 -1.35 -29.62
N LEU A 704 37.29 -2.15 -29.93
CA LEU A 704 37.43 -3.61 -30.04
C LEU A 704 38.13 -4.00 -31.33
N VAL A 705 37.83 -3.30 -32.42
CA VAL A 705 38.56 -3.45 -33.70
C VAL A 705 40.04 -3.14 -33.50
N GLU A 706 40.40 -2.02 -32.86
CA GLU A 706 41.78 -1.70 -32.48
C GLU A 706 42.43 -2.79 -31.61
N VAL A 707 41.74 -3.30 -30.59
CA VAL A 707 42.29 -4.33 -29.68
C VAL A 707 42.57 -5.66 -30.40
N LEU A 708 41.75 -6.03 -31.39
CA LEU A 708 41.96 -7.23 -32.20
C LEU A 708 43.11 -7.03 -33.20
N LEU A 709 43.18 -5.86 -33.85
CA LEU A 709 44.19 -5.54 -34.86
C LEU A 709 45.58 -5.23 -34.27
N ALA A 710 45.66 -4.81 -33.01
CA ALA A 710 46.91 -4.53 -32.30
C ALA A 710 47.61 -5.79 -31.74
N ARG A 711 47.14 -7.00 -32.06
CA ARG A 711 47.76 -8.27 -31.64
C ARG A 711 48.64 -8.86 -32.73
N GLU A 712 49.65 -9.60 -32.31
CA GLU A 712 50.44 -10.48 -33.17
C GLU A 712 50.06 -11.95 -32.91
N PRO A 713 49.80 -12.77 -33.94
CA PRO A 713 49.65 -12.38 -35.35
C PRO A 713 48.44 -11.46 -35.59
N VAL A 714 48.55 -10.60 -36.60
CA VAL A 714 47.43 -9.74 -37.05
C VAL A 714 46.32 -10.62 -37.62
N PRO A 715 45.03 -10.35 -37.34
CA PRO A 715 43.93 -11.18 -37.80
C PRO A 715 43.83 -11.27 -39.34
N ILE A 716 43.29 -12.38 -39.84
CA ILE A 716 43.06 -12.63 -41.27
C ILE A 716 41.95 -11.70 -41.78
N LEU A 717 42.36 -10.55 -42.32
CA LEU A 717 41.46 -9.47 -42.78
C LEU A 717 40.51 -9.91 -43.92
N ASN A 718 40.97 -10.85 -44.75
CA ASN A 718 40.28 -11.34 -45.94
C ASN A 718 39.51 -12.67 -45.71
N ALA A 719 39.31 -13.08 -44.45
CA ALA A 719 38.41 -14.18 -44.13
C ALA A 719 36.98 -13.88 -44.61
N GLN A 720 36.23 -14.90 -44.99
CA GLN A 720 34.89 -14.78 -45.58
C GLN A 720 33.86 -15.58 -44.78
N ASP A 721 32.70 -14.97 -44.50
CA ASP A 721 31.56 -15.65 -43.85
C ASP A 721 30.75 -16.53 -44.83
N VAL A 722 29.64 -17.11 -44.36
CA VAL A 722 28.75 -17.94 -45.20
C VAL A 722 28.13 -17.19 -46.39
N ALA A 723 28.03 -15.85 -46.35
CA ALA A 723 27.63 -15.02 -47.49
C ALA A 723 28.83 -14.61 -48.37
N GLY A 724 30.04 -15.04 -48.01
CA GLY A 724 31.30 -14.62 -48.61
C GLY A 724 31.76 -13.22 -48.19
N ASP A 725 31.05 -12.56 -47.27
CA ASP A 725 31.38 -11.20 -46.86
C ASP A 725 32.64 -11.20 -45.98
N THR A 726 33.55 -10.28 -46.25
CA THR A 726 34.72 -10.01 -45.39
C THR A 726 34.40 -8.95 -44.32
N ALA A 727 35.30 -8.75 -43.35
CA ALA A 727 35.20 -7.62 -42.43
C ALA A 727 35.03 -6.27 -43.16
N LEU A 728 35.65 -6.10 -44.33
CA LEU A 728 35.50 -4.91 -45.16
C LEU A 728 34.10 -4.76 -45.77
N HIS A 729 33.48 -5.86 -46.23
CA HIS A 729 32.08 -5.86 -46.67
C HIS A 729 31.13 -5.50 -45.53
N ILE A 730 31.39 -6.00 -44.32
CA ILE A 730 30.58 -5.72 -43.13
C ILE A 730 30.73 -4.24 -42.73
N ALA A 731 31.95 -3.68 -42.79
CA ALA A 731 32.17 -2.24 -42.56
C ALA A 731 31.35 -1.37 -43.51
N VAL A 732 31.30 -1.71 -44.81
CA VAL A 732 30.45 -1.03 -45.80
C VAL A 732 28.97 -1.14 -45.47
N LYS A 733 28.47 -2.33 -45.10
CA LYS A 733 27.05 -2.56 -44.78
C LYS A 733 26.56 -1.80 -43.54
N HIS A 734 27.47 -1.38 -42.67
CA HIS A 734 27.19 -0.66 -41.43
C HIS A 734 27.75 0.78 -41.45
N SER A 735 28.18 1.28 -42.63
CA SER A 735 28.69 2.63 -42.85
C SER A 735 29.86 3.04 -41.93
N ALA A 736 30.68 2.07 -41.53
CA ALA A 736 31.80 2.25 -40.60
C ALA A 736 33.09 2.68 -41.32
N GLU A 737 33.18 3.97 -41.68
CA GLU A 737 34.28 4.53 -42.47
C GLU A 737 35.67 4.36 -41.80
N ASP A 738 35.80 4.60 -40.50
CA ASP A 738 37.07 4.47 -39.78
C ASP A 738 37.61 3.03 -39.79
N ASN A 739 36.72 2.05 -39.59
CA ASN A 739 37.04 0.63 -39.67
C ASN A 739 37.44 0.25 -41.10
N LEU A 740 36.73 0.76 -42.12
CA LEU A 740 37.10 0.56 -43.52
C LEU A 740 38.50 1.10 -43.85
N ARG A 741 38.81 2.34 -43.42
CA ARG A 741 40.14 2.96 -43.61
C ARG A 741 41.25 2.19 -42.90
N THR A 742 40.98 1.72 -41.69
CA THR A 742 41.93 0.93 -40.87
C THR A 742 42.18 -0.46 -41.46
N LEU A 743 41.14 -1.15 -41.94
CA LEU A 743 41.30 -2.47 -42.58
C LEU A 743 42.11 -2.37 -43.87
N VAL A 744 41.84 -1.38 -44.72
CA VAL A 744 42.58 -1.19 -45.98
C VAL A 744 44.03 -0.75 -45.73
N SER A 745 44.31 0.10 -44.74
CA SER A 745 45.69 0.50 -44.41
C SER A 745 46.54 -0.65 -43.86
N LEU A 746 45.92 -1.66 -43.26
CA LEU A 746 46.56 -2.92 -42.84
C LEU A 746 46.61 -3.99 -43.95
N GLY A 747 46.15 -3.69 -45.16
CA GLY A 747 46.26 -4.57 -46.33
C GLY A 747 45.07 -5.50 -46.60
N ALA A 748 43.87 -5.18 -46.10
CA ALA A 748 42.65 -5.84 -46.54
C ALA A 748 42.44 -5.63 -48.06
N ASP A 749 42.02 -6.68 -48.77
CA ASP A 749 41.77 -6.61 -50.21
C ASP A 749 40.49 -5.80 -50.47
N ILE A 750 40.65 -4.61 -51.04
CA ILE A 750 39.57 -3.67 -51.35
C ILE A 750 38.64 -4.16 -52.47
N ASN A 751 39.08 -5.14 -53.27
CA ASN A 751 38.39 -5.64 -54.45
C ASN A 751 37.86 -7.08 -54.30
N ILE A 752 38.11 -7.73 -53.15
CA ILE A 752 37.63 -9.09 -52.87
C ILE A 752 36.11 -9.19 -53.05
N VAL A 753 35.61 -10.29 -53.63
CA VAL A 753 34.18 -10.47 -53.90
C VAL A 753 33.54 -11.49 -52.97
N ASN A 754 32.30 -11.22 -52.55
CA ASN A 754 31.51 -12.16 -51.75
C ASN A 754 30.89 -13.29 -52.58
N ALA A 755 30.14 -14.20 -51.95
CA ALA A 755 29.60 -15.41 -52.62
C ALA A 755 28.54 -15.10 -53.71
N VAL A 756 28.12 -13.84 -53.83
CA VAL A 756 27.24 -13.34 -54.89
C VAL A 756 28.03 -12.44 -55.86
N ASN A 757 29.34 -12.60 -55.95
CA ASN A 757 30.25 -11.84 -56.83
C ASN A 757 30.14 -10.31 -56.69
N ARG A 758 29.87 -9.80 -55.48
CA ARG A 758 29.91 -8.35 -55.21
C ARG A 758 31.19 -7.97 -54.49
N SER A 759 31.87 -6.92 -54.93
CA SER A 759 32.95 -6.27 -54.16
C SER A 759 32.38 -5.27 -53.14
N PRO A 760 33.18 -4.78 -52.17
CA PRO A 760 32.78 -3.74 -51.23
C PRO A 760 32.20 -2.49 -51.93
N LEU A 761 32.77 -2.09 -53.06
CA LEU A 761 32.27 -0.96 -53.87
C LEU A 761 30.87 -1.24 -54.45
N MET A 762 30.64 -2.47 -54.93
CA MET A 762 29.32 -2.86 -55.44
C MET A 762 28.28 -2.91 -54.32
N VAL A 763 28.66 -3.35 -53.11
CA VAL A 763 27.78 -3.33 -51.94
C VAL A 763 27.46 -1.89 -51.49
N ALA A 764 28.45 -0.99 -51.47
CA ALA A 764 28.24 0.42 -51.12
C ALA A 764 27.24 1.09 -52.08
N VAL A 765 27.40 0.89 -53.38
CA VAL A 765 26.49 1.43 -54.39
C VAL A 765 25.11 0.78 -54.33
N LYS A 766 25.03 -0.54 -54.10
CA LYS A 766 23.74 -1.24 -53.91
C LYS A 766 22.93 -0.69 -52.74
N ASN A 767 23.60 -0.32 -51.65
CA ASN A 767 22.98 0.23 -50.45
C ASN A 767 22.78 1.76 -50.52
N LEU A 768 23.27 2.44 -51.58
CA LEU A 768 23.30 3.91 -51.75
C LEU A 768 24.15 4.67 -50.71
N GLU A 769 25.19 4.03 -50.17
CA GLU A 769 26.08 4.58 -49.15
C GLU A 769 27.13 5.54 -49.75
N VAL A 770 26.69 6.77 -50.08
CA VAL A 770 27.49 7.79 -50.80
C VAL A 770 28.88 8.02 -50.16
N GLN A 771 28.97 8.06 -48.83
CA GLN A 771 30.25 8.28 -48.15
C GLN A 771 31.18 7.06 -48.27
N MET A 772 30.65 5.84 -48.15
CA MET A 772 31.43 4.61 -48.34
C MET A 772 31.91 4.47 -49.79
N VAL A 773 31.11 4.88 -50.78
CA VAL A 773 31.53 4.96 -52.18
C VAL A 773 32.72 5.92 -52.35
N LYS A 774 32.65 7.14 -51.80
CA LYS A 774 33.78 8.09 -51.82
C LYS A 774 35.02 7.54 -51.11
N ALA A 775 34.85 6.92 -49.94
CA ALA A 775 35.94 6.37 -49.16
C ALA A 775 36.67 5.25 -49.92
N LEU A 776 35.92 4.29 -50.48
CA LEU A 776 36.45 3.20 -51.31
C LEU A 776 37.18 3.71 -52.56
N LEU A 777 36.58 4.65 -53.30
CA LEU A 777 37.21 5.23 -54.49
C LEU A 777 38.49 6.03 -54.13
N SER A 778 38.48 6.78 -53.03
CA SER A 778 39.68 7.51 -52.56
C SER A 778 40.79 6.59 -52.02
N LEU A 779 40.47 5.36 -51.64
CA LEU A 779 41.42 4.31 -51.26
C LEU A 779 41.85 3.42 -52.45
N GLY A 780 41.39 3.70 -53.67
CA GLY A 780 41.81 3.00 -54.89
C GLY A 780 41.02 1.71 -55.21
N ALA A 781 39.75 1.62 -54.81
CA ALA A 781 38.87 0.52 -55.23
C ALA A 781 38.78 0.45 -56.78
N ASP A 782 39.00 -0.74 -57.33
CA ASP A 782 39.06 -0.97 -58.77
C ASP A 782 37.66 -1.24 -59.33
N PHE A 783 37.18 -0.34 -60.18
CA PHE A 783 35.90 -0.48 -60.87
C PHE A 783 35.96 -1.43 -62.08
N SER A 784 37.14 -1.80 -62.58
CA SER A 784 37.28 -2.72 -63.72
C SER A 784 36.87 -4.17 -63.42
N PHE A 785 36.85 -4.57 -62.14
CA PHE A 785 36.29 -5.86 -61.70
C PHE A 785 34.83 -6.06 -62.15
N GLN A 786 34.09 -4.97 -62.38
CA GLN A 786 32.72 -4.97 -62.87
C GLN A 786 32.58 -5.52 -64.30
N ASP A 787 33.69 -5.68 -65.04
CA ASP A 787 33.69 -6.22 -66.41
C ASP A 787 33.94 -7.73 -66.48
N LEU A 788 34.33 -8.38 -65.37
CA LEU A 788 34.46 -9.85 -65.29
C LEU A 788 33.09 -10.52 -65.51
N PRO A 789 32.97 -11.58 -66.33
CA PRO A 789 31.67 -12.10 -66.80
C PRO A 789 30.62 -12.37 -65.71
N ASP A 790 31.03 -12.97 -64.60
CA ASP A 790 30.13 -13.37 -63.51
C ASP A 790 29.84 -12.23 -62.52
N VAL A 791 30.76 -11.26 -62.40
CA VAL A 791 30.57 -10.03 -61.61
C VAL A 791 29.65 -9.07 -62.37
N ARG A 792 29.88 -8.91 -63.67
CA ARG A 792 29.17 -8.00 -64.57
C ARG A 792 27.68 -8.28 -64.63
N GLN A 793 27.27 -9.55 -64.64
CA GLN A 793 25.85 -9.93 -64.62
C GLN A 793 25.17 -9.49 -63.33
N VAL A 794 25.81 -9.69 -62.18
CA VAL A 794 25.27 -9.26 -60.87
C VAL A 794 25.26 -7.74 -60.78
N TRP A 795 26.32 -7.08 -61.23
CA TRP A 795 26.44 -5.63 -61.24
C TRP A 795 25.35 -4.96 -62.09
N GLN A 796 25.16 -5.46 -63.32
CA GLN A 796 24.08 -5.02 -64.19
C GLN A 796 22.72 -5.24 -63.53
N ALA A 797 22.46 -6.40 -62.93
CA ALA A 797 21.19 -6.68 -62.26
C ALA A 797 20.93 -5.75 -61.06
N ASP A 798 21.94 -5.44 -60.25
CA ASP A 798 21.82 -4.50 -59.13
C ASP A 798 21.56 -3.07 -59.63
N LEU A 799 22.33 -2.58 -60.60
CA LEU A 799 22.10 -1.26 -61.21
C LEU A 799 20.70 -1.19 -61.82
N GLU A 800 20.28 -2.17 -62.62
CA GLU A 800 18.94 -2.21 -63.22
C GLU A 800 17.81 -2.24 -62.17
N SER A 801 18.03 -2.90 -61.02
CA SER A 801 17.11 -2.88 -59.88
C SER A 801 17.06 -1.51 -59.20
N LEU A 802 18.19 -0.82 -59.04
CA LEU A 802 18.25 0.55 -58.53
C LEU A 802 17.55 1.53 -59.48
N PHE A 803 17.79 1.44 -60.79
CA PHE A 803 17.09 2.24 -61.80
C PHE A 803 15.58 2.02 -61.75
N LYS A 804 15.12 0.77 -61.73
CA LYS A 804 13.68 0.46 -61.61
C LYS A 804 13.10 1.04 -60.32
N SER A 805 13.80 0.90 -59.20
CA SER A 805 13.36 1.44 -57.90
C SER A 805 13.31 2.97 -57.86
N ALA A 806 14.18 3.64 -58.63
CA ALA A 806 14.17 5.09 -58.82
C ALA A 806 13.11 5.57 -59.85
N GLN A 807 12.55 4.66 -60.66
CA GLN A 807 11.49 4.93 -61.64
C GLN A 807 10.08 4.65 -61.08
N ASP A 808 9.87 3.51 -60.40
CA ASP A 808 8.56 3.05 -59.91
C ASP A 808 8.04 3.82 -58.68
N ARG A 809 8.93 4.51 -57.92
CA ARG A 809 8.53 5.35 -56.77
C ARG A 809 8.01 6.71 -57.26
N PRO A 810 6.81 7.14 -56.84
CA PRO A 810 5.80 7.45 -57.85
C PRO A 810 5.76 8.91 -58.32
N TRP A 811 5.96 9.13 -59.62
CA TRP A 811 5.51 10.32 -60.37
C TRP A 811 3.97 10.43 -60.49
N ARG A 812 3.20 9.69 -59.66
CA ARG A 812 1.81 9.27 -59.94
C ARG A 812 0.73 9.92 -59.06
N ARG A 813 1.03 10.86 -58.17
CA ARG A 813 0.00 11.67 -57.49
C ARG A 813 0.42 13.12 -57.27
N HIS A 814 -0.53 14.01 -57.60
CA HIS A 814 -0.45 15.45 -57.37
C HIS A 814 -0.80 15.76 -55.90
N TYR A 815 -0.14 16.80 -55.35
CA TYR A 815 -0.42 17.47 -54.05
C TYR A 815 -0.24 16.69 -52.73
N MET A 816 0.51 17.36 -51.84
CA MET A 816 0.38 17.40 -50.37
C MET A 816 0.79 16.18 -49.50
N TYR A 817 1.84 16.44 -48.70
CA TYR A 817 2.30 15.79 -47.46
C TYR A 817 2.82 14.34 -47.55
N HIS A 818 4.02 14.13 -46.98
CA HIS A 818 4.85 12.91 -46.97
C HIS A 818 5.55 12.61 -48.32
N LEU A 819 6.85 12.27 -48.43
CA LEU A 819 7.94 12.08 -47.43
C LEU A 819 9.28 12.68 -47.90
N ASP A 820 10.13 13.16 -46.97
CA ASP A 820 11.50 13.59 -47.28
C ASP A 820 12.41 12.43 -47.76
N SER A 821 12.18 11.22 -47.23
CA SER A 821 12.94 10.00 -47.56
C SER A 821 12.88 9.59 -49.04
N GLU A 822 11.84 10.02 -49.78
CA GLU A 822 11.73 9.74 -51.22
C GLU A 822 12.64 10.64 -52.06
N ARG A 823 12.89 11.87 -51.62
CA ARG A 823 13.88 12.75 -52.24
C ARG A 823 15.29 12.23 -51.97
N GLU A 824 15.54 11.81 -50.73
CA GLU A 824 16.83 11.32 -50.26
C GLU A 824 17.33 10.12 -51.07
N TYR A 825 16.51 9.10 -51.31
CA TYR A 825 16.87 7.94 -52.14
C TYR A 825 17.28 8.34 -53.57
N SER A 826 16.50 9.22 -54.22
CA SER A 826 16.79 9.70 -55.57
C SER A 826 18.05 10.58 -55.63
N VAL A 827 18.41 11.27 -54.55
CA VAL A 827 19.63 12.09 -54.48
C VAL A 827 20.85 11.19 -54.24
N SER A 828 20.79 10.30 -53.24
CA SER A 828 21.89 9.38 -52.92
C SER A 828 22.28 8.48 -54.09
N PHE A 829 21.31 8.00 -54.87
CA PHE A 829 21.61 7.24 -56.10
C PHE A 829 22.34 8.09 -57.16
N MET A 830 21.86 9.32 -57.41
CA MET A 830 22.48 10.22 -58.38
C MET A 830 23.90 10.63 -57.98
N ASP A 831 24.12 10.83 -56.68
CA ASP A 831 25.43 11.22 -56.15
C ASP A 831 26.40 10.02 -56.07
N CYS A 832 25.91 8.78 -55.84
CA CYS A 832 26.71 7.56 -56.04
C CYS A 832 27.17 7.42 -57.51
N MET A 833 26.23 7.57 -58.47
CA MET A 833 26.55 7.51 -59.90
C MET A 833 27.53 8.62 -60.32
N LYS A 834 27.38 9.83 -59.76
CA LYS A 834 28.33 10.94 -59.99
C LYS A 834 29.75 10.53 -59.62
N HIS A 835 29.98 10.02 -58.42
CA HIS A 835 31.33 9.67 -57.96
C HIS A 835 31.95 8.49 -58.71
N LEU A 836 31.17 7.50 -59.16
CA LEU A 836 31.67 6.45 -60.06
C LEU A 836 32.12 7.01 -61.41
N LEU A 837 31.36 7.95 -61.99
CA LEU A 837 31.71 8.56 -63.29
C LEU A 837 32.89 9.54 -63.16
N GLU A 838 33.02 10.26 -62.05
CA GLU A 838 34.20 11.08 -61.72
C GLU A 838 35.47 10.23 -61.60
N ALA A 839 35.37 9.02 -61.04
CA ALA A 839 36.46 8.05 -60.98
C ALA A 839 36.78 7.37 -62.33
N GLY A 840 35.97 7.59 -63.36
CA GLY A 840 36.20 7.06 -64.72
C GLY A 840 35.48 5.76 -65.07
N CYS A 841 34.53 5.29 -64.25
CA CYS A 841 33.72 4.11 -64.57
C CYS A 841 32.84 4.33 -65.81
N SER A 842 32.81 3.39 -66.76
CA SER A 842 31.95 3.48 -67.95
C SER A 842 30.68 2.63 -67.82
N LEU A 843 29.53 3.31 -67.84
CA LEU A 843 28.22 2.65 -67.79
C LEU A 843 27.78 2.06 -69.15
N HIS A 844 28.46 2.38 -70.25
CA HIS A 844 28.07 1.99 -71.61
C HIS A 844 28.11 0.46 -71.85
N HIS A 845 28.93 -0.28 -71.10
CA HIS A 845 28.98 -1.75 -71.17
C HIS A 845 28.15 -2.45 -70.08
N GLN A 846 27.65 -1.70 -69.10
CA GLN A 846 27.07 -2.24 -67.87
C GLN A 846 25.53 -2.18 -67.84
N LEU A 847 24.91 -1.44 -68.77
CA LEU A 847 23.45 -1.25 -68.83
C LEU A 847 22.93 -1.38 -70.27
N GLN A 848 21.67 -1.80 -70.40
CA GLN A 848 20.95 -1.67 -71.67
C GLN A 848 20.79 -0.20 -72.05
N ASN A 849 21.09 0.16 -73.31
CA ASN A 849 21.07 1.54 -73.80
C ASN A 849 19.75 2.28 -73.48
N CYS A 850 18.61 1.61 -73.64
CA CYS A 850 17.30 2.20 -73.32
C CYS A 850 17.13 2.60 -71.84
N LYS A 851 17.81 1.92 -70.91
CA LYS A 851 17.79 2.27 -69.48
C LYS A 851 18.74 3.44 -69.18
N LEU A 852 19.87 3.51 -69.88
CA LEU A 852 20.76 4.69 -69.88
C LEU A 852 20.03 5.94 -70.39
N ASP A 853 19.30 5.84 -71.52
CA ASP A 853 18.51 6.96 -72.07
C ASP A 853 17.49 7.49 -71.04
N VAL A 854 16.76 6.58 -70.36
CA VAL A 854 15.81 6.97 -69.30
C VAL A 854 16.52 7.63 -68.12
N PHE A 855 17.69 7.14 -67.70
CA PHE A 855 18.48 7.76 -66.63
C PHE A 855 18.96 9.17 -67.00
N VAL A 856 19.48 9.36 -68.21
CA VAL A 856 19.86 10.69 -68.71
C VAL A 856 18.62 11.61 -68.72
N GLY A 857 17.46 11.10 -69.14
CA GLY A 857 16.16 11.77 -68.99
C GLY A 857 15.87 12.23 -67.56
N MET A 858 16.02 11.35 -66.57
CA MET A 858 15.87 11.68 -65.15
C MET A 858 16.85 12.77 -64.68
N CYS A 859 18.11 12.72 -65.14
CA CYS A 859 19.13 13.73 -64.82
C CYS A 859 18.73 15.13 -65.31
N ILE A 860 18.14 15.23 -66.50
CA ILE A 860 17.64 16.48 -67.09
C ILE A 860 16.45 17.03 -66.28
N VAL A 861 15.47 16.18 -65.95
CA VAL A 861 14.28 16.58 -65.19
C VAL A 861 14.65 17.07 -63.78
N LYS A 862 15.69 16.48 -63.16
CA LYS A 862 16.22 16.85 -61.84
C LYS A 862 17.32 17.94 -61.90
N GLU A 863 17.59 18.52 -63.08
CA GLU A 863 18.57 19.59 -63.31
C GLU A 863 20.03 19.26 -62.91
N LYS A 864 20.37 17.97 -62.88
CA LYS A 864 21.71 17.46 -62.54
C LYS A 864 22.63 17.50 -63.78
N TYR A 865 22.81 18.68 -64.35
CA TYR A 865 23.54 18.90 -65.62
C TYR A 865 25.01 18.44 -65.59
N GLU A 866 25.65 18.52 -64.44
CA GLU A 866 27.01 18.01 -64.20
C GLU A 866 27.10 16.50 -64.41
N LEU A 867 26.09 15.76 -63.94
CA LEU A 867 25.99 14.31 -64.14
C LEU A 867 25.71 13.97 -65.62
N VAL A 868 24.89 14.78 -66.30
CA VAL A 868 24.68 14.67 -67.77
C VAL A 868 26.01 14.87 -68.50
N GLN A 869 26.82 15.86 -68.11
CA GLN A 869 28.13 16.11 -68.71
C GLN A 869 29.11 14.95 -68.47
N LEU A 870 29.11 14.35 -67.28
CA LEU A 870 29.93 13.17 -66.96
C LEU A 870 29.49 11.93 -67.77
N LEU A 871 28.18 11.69 -67.89
CA LEU A 871 27.63 10.62 -68.73
C LEU A 871 28.05 10.77 -70.19
N LEU A 872 27.94 11.98 -70.75
CA LEU A 872 28.39 12.29 -72.11
C LEU A 872 29.90 12.04 -72.29
N LYS A 873 30.73 12.47 -71.33
CA LYS A 873 32.18 12.19 -71.32
C LYS A 873 32.51 10.69 -71.25
N SER A 874 31.69 9.90 -70.56
CA SER A 874 31.84 8.43 -70.47
C SER A 874 31.41 7.67 -71.73
N GLY A 875 30.96 8.38 -72.78
CA GLY A 875 30.54 7.82 -74.06
C GLY A 875 29.03 7.56 -74.21
N VAL A 876 28.21 7.93 -73.23
CA VAL A 876 26.75 7.74 -73.27
C VAL A 876 26.10 8.83 -74.13
N GLY A 877 26.14 8.66 -75.45
CA GLY A 877 25.45 9.53 -76.41
C GLY A 877 23.99 9.11 -76.67
N PRO A 878 23.10 10.05 -77.08
CA PRO A 878 21.71 9.72 -77.42
C PRO A 878 21.68 8.77 -78.63
N LYS A 879 20.90 7.68 -78.54
CA LYS A 879 20.75 6.76 -79.68
C LYS A 879 19.65 7.19 -80.67
N THR A 880 19.83 6.65 -81.87
CA THR A 880 19.09 6.92 -83.11
C THR A 880 17.57 7.01 -82.94
N LEU A 881 17.00 8.14 -83.35
CA LEU A 881 15.59 8.29 -83.66
C LEU A 881 15.22 7.42 -84.87
N ASP A 882 14.31 6.45 -84.69
CA ASP A 882 13.59 5.86 -85.81
C ASP A 882 12.36 6.73 -86.10
N LEU A 883 12.37 7.41 -87.24
CA LEU A 883 11.35 8.40 -87.63
C LEU A 883 10.17 7.79 -88.39
N THR A 884 10.17 6.47 -88.62
CA THR A 884 9.11 5.77 -89.37
C THR A 884 7.74 5.85 -88.67
N ASP A 885 7.73 5.77 -87.33
CA ASP A 885 6.52 5.91 -86.50
C ASP A 885 6.01 7.35 -86.38
N CYS A 886 6.83 8.37 -86.69
CA CYS A 886 6.45 9.79 -86.58
C CYS A 886 5.64 10.31 -87.78
N SER A 887 5.09 9.44 -88.62
CA SER A 887 4.35 9.82 -89.82
C SER A 887 2.87 10.11 -89.59
N GLN A 888 2.29 9.76 -88.43
CA GLN A 888 0.88 10.03 -88.09
C GLN A 888 0.65 10.44 -86.62
N ILE A 889 0.03 11.63 -86.46
CA ILE A 889 -0.77 12.10 -85.30
C ILE A 889 -0.06 12.87 -84.15
N PHE A 890 -0.70 13.99 -83.82
CA PHE A 890 -0.67 14.89 -82.64
C PHE A 890 -0.76 14.18 -81.26
N PRO A 891 -0.88 14.85 -80.08
CA PRO A 891 -0.45 16.19 -79.62
C PRO A 891 0.43 16.10 -78.34
N ILE A 892 0.58 17.20 -77.58
CA ILE A 892 1.27 17.31 -76.27
C ILE A 892 0.96 16.18 -75.27
N ASN A 893 -0.25 15.60 -75.30
CA ASN A 893 -0.64 14.48 -74.42
C ASN A 893 0.16 13.18 -74.65
N PHE A 894 0.82 13.01 -75.81
CA PHE A 894 1.60 11.79 -76.09
C PHE A 894 2.85 11.69 -75.21
N ILE A 895 3.53 12.81 -74.97
CA ILE A 895 4.76 12.85 -74.15
C ILE A 895 4.41 12.66 -72.66
N ILE A 896 3.34 13.32 -72.19
CA ILE A 896 2.89 13.21 -70.80
C ILE A 896 2.40 11.77 -70.49
N ASN A 897 1.73 11.10 -71.42
CA ASN A 897 1.31 9.71 -71.24
C ASN A 897 2.43 8.68 -71.47
N SER A 898 3.41 8.94 -72.34
CA SER A 898 4.59 8.06 -72.51
C SER A 898 5.53 8.12 -71.30
N ALA A 899 5.58 9.24 -70.58
CA ALA A 899 6.22 9.31 -69.26
C ALA A 899 5.46 8.51 -68.16
N ALA A 900 4.19 8.14 -68.38
CA ALA A 900 3.31 7.47 -67.40
C ALA A 900 3.01 5.99 -67.71
N ILE A 901 3.38 5.51 -68.90
CA ILE A 901 3.20 4.14 -69.39
C ILE A 901 4.54 3.65 -69.93
N GLY A 902 5.11 2.61 -69.30
CA GLY A 902 6.46 2.11 -69.60
C GLY A 902 6.63 1.50 -71.00
N ARG A 903 6.81 2.35 -72.02
CA ARG A 903 7.41 2.00 -73.31
C ARG A 903 8.60 2.93 -73.56
N ASN A 904 9.75 2.30 -73.78
CA ASN A 904 11.05 2.94 -73.95
C ASN A 904 11.12 3.83 -75.21
N ALA A 905 12.16 4.67 -75.26
CA ALA A 905 12.64 5.45 -76.43
C ALA A 905 11.95 6.80 -76.71
N VAL A 906 12.08 7.75 -75.77
CA VAL A 906 12.14 9.18 -76.11
C VAL A 906 13.59 9.64 -75.93
N SER A 907 14.17 10.28 -76.95
CA SER A 907 15.57 10.74 -76.90
C SER A 907 15.80 11.76 -75.77
N PRO A 908 16.88 11.67 -74.98
CA PRO A 908 17.18 12.63 -73.92
C PRO A 908 17.28 14.08 -74.43
N MET A 909 17.74 14.28 -75.66
CA MET A 909 17.78 15.61 -76.29
C MET A 909 16.37 16.18 -76.51
N TYR A 910 15.40 15.33 -76.89
CA TYR A 910 14.00 15.73 -77.04
C TYR A 910 13.35 16.05 -75.68
N THR A 911 13.68 15.29 -74.64
CA THR A 911 13.29 15.60 -73.24
C THR A 911 13.84 16.97 -72.79
N ALA A 912 15.10 17.29 -73.11
CA ALA A 912 15.71 18.58 -72.78
C ALA A 912 15.04 19.77 -73.51
N ILE A 913 14.75 19.62 -74.80
CA ILE A 913 14.05 20.63 -75.61
C ILE A 913 12.63 20.86 -75.11
N PHE A 914 11.86 19.78 -74.87
CA PHE A 914 10.47 19.88 -74.42
C PHE A 914 10.32 20.51 -73.03
N LEU A 915 11.30 20.29 -72.13
CA LEU A 915 11.32 20.86 -70.78
C LEU A 915 12.00 22.23 -70.69
N GLY A 916 12.40 22.83 -71.82
CA GLY A 916 13.06 24.15 -71.86
C GLY A 916 14.39 24.21 -71.11
N LYS A 917 15.12 23.09 -71.01
CA LYS A 917 16.35 23.01 -70.19
C LYS A 917 17.58 23.42 -70.98
N THR A 918 17.75 24.72 -71.26
CA THR A 918 18.83 25.29 -72.09
C THR A 918 20.19 24.65 -71.82
N ARG A 919 20.62 24.55 -70.55
CA ARG A 919 21.93 23.98 -70.19
C ARG A 919 22.11 22.51 -70.60
N ALA A 920 21.05 21.70 -70.54
CA ALA A 920 21.09 20.33 -71.07
C ALA A 920 21.13 20.33 -72.61
N ILE A 921 20.35 21.20 -73.26
CA ILE A 921 20.35 21.37 -74.72
C ILE A 921 21.75 21.73 -75.22
N THR A 922 22.44 22.67 -74.57
CA THR A 922 23.83 23.04 -74.90
C THR A 922 24.78 21.86 -74.75
N LEU A 923 24.72 21.12 -73.64
CA LEU A 923 25.57 19.94 -73.40
C LEU A 923 25.35 18.84 -74.45
N PHE A 924 24.09 18.53 -74.82
CA PHE A 924 23.82 17.60 -75.92
C PHE A 924 24.29 18.15 -77.26
N THR A 925 24.09 19.43 -77.56
CA THR A 925 24.51 20.03 -78.83
C THR A 925 26.04 19.97 -79.00
N GLN A 926 26.80 20.19 -77.92
CA GLN A 926 28.25 19.98 -77.88
C GLN A 926 28.64 18.52 -78.14
N ALA A 927 27.84 17.55 -77.66
CA ALA A 927 28.08 16.12 -77.85
C ALA A 927 27.45 15.50 -79.12
N CYS A 928 26.56 16.21 -79.84
CA CYS A 928 25.83 15.67 -80.99
C CYS A 928 26.65 15.61 -82.30
N PHE A 929 27.91 16.07 -82.30
CA PHE A 929 28.80 16.00 -83.47
C PHE A 929 29.26 14.57 -83.85
N TYR A 930 28.84 13.53 -83.11
CA TYR A 930 29.33 12.17 -83.27
C TYR A 930 28.38 11.19 -84.02
N HIS A 931 27.10 11.52 -84.23
CA HIS A 931 26.13 10.62 -84.89
C HIS A 931 25.35 11.23 -86.07
N GLN A 932 25.08 10.38 -87.08
CA GLN A 932 24.57 10.78 -88.41
C GLN A 932 23.05 11.01 -88.45
N SER A 933 22.32 10.55 -87.43
CA SER A 933 20.87 10.77 -87.25
C SER A 933 20.56 12.18 -86.74
N ASP A 934 21.33 12.66 -85.77
CA ASP A 934 20.97 13.83 -84.96
C ASP A 934 21.27 15.14 -85.70
N ILE A 935 22.25 15.10 -86.61
CA ILE A 935 22.48 16.14 -87.61
C ILE A 935 21.22 16.37 -88.48
N LYS A 936 20.46 15.32 -88.83
CA LYS A 936 19.21 15.49 -89.59
C LYS A 936 18.09 16.13 -88.76
N MET A 937 18.05 15.85 -87.46
CA MET A 937 17.10 16.48 -86.54
C MET A 937 17.42 17.98 -86.34
N LEU A 938 18.70 18.33 -86.18
CA LEU A 938 19.19 19.72 -86.13
C LEU A 938 18.95 20.48 -87.44
N GLN A 939 18.91 19.78 -88.58
CA GLN A 939 18.57 20.34 -89.89
C GLN A 939 17.06 20.47 -90.15
N HIS A 940 16.20 19.89 -89.30
CA HIS A 940 14.75 19.96 -89.49
C HIS A 940 14.21 21.37 -89.18
N PRO A 941 13.50 22.06 -90.10
CA PRO A 941 13.22 23.50 -89.98
C PRO A 941 12.50 23.92 -88.70
N ARG A 942 11.53 23.12 -88.23
CA ARG A 942 10.80 23.40 -86.97
C ARG A 942 11.67 23.22 -85.73
N THR A 943 12.53 22.20 -85.73
CA THR A 943 13.44 21.94 -84.61
C THR A 943 14.50 23.02 -84.53
N LYS A 944 15.01 23.46 -85.68
CA LYS A 944 15.93 24.60 -85.78
C LYS A 944 15.27 25.91 -85.32
N ALA A 945 14.04 26.20 -85.75
CA ALA A 945 13.30 27.39 -85.28
C ALA A 945 13.04 27.35 -83.77
N MET A 946 12.61 26.21 -83.22
CA MET A 946 12.33 26.04 -81.79
C MET A 946 13.62 26.11 -80.94
N LEU A 947 14.76 25.65 -81.48
CA LEU A 947 16.07 25.86 -80.86
C LEU A 947 16.52 27.32 -80.94
N GLN A 948 16.25 28.03 -82.04
CA GLN A 948 16.53 29.47 -82.14
C GLN A 948 15.69 30.27 -81.13
N GLU A 949 14.39 29.98 -81.03
CA GLU A 949 13.46 30.61 -80.07
C GLU A 949 13.90 30.35 -78.61
N LEU A 950 14.27 29.12 -78.26
CA LEU A 950 14.80 28.78 -76.92
C LEU A 950 16.17 29.41 -76.62
N VAL A 951 17.03 29.58 -77.63
CA VAL A 951 18.33 30.26 -77.49
C VAL A 951 18.15 31.77 -77.37
N GLU A 952 17.22 32.37 -78.11
CA GLU A 952 16.89 33.80 -78.05
C GLU A 952 16.30 34.19 -76.68
N ASP A 953 15.42 33.37 -76.09
CA ASP A 953 14.83 33.59 -74.75
C ASP A 953 15.81 33.39 -73.58
N SER A 954 17.01 32.84 -73.82
CA SER A 954 18.00 32.54 -72.77
C SER A 954 19.34 33.28 -72.92
N LEU A 955 19.38 34.34 -73.74
CA LEU A 955 20.50 35.28 -73.84
C LEU A 955 20.66 36.12 -72.56
N SER A 956 21.48 35.64 -71.62
CA SER A 956 22.10 36.49 -70.59
C SER A 956 23.61 36.29 -70.41
N GLU A 957 24.20 35.19 -70.90
CA GLU A 957 25.65 35.01 -71.00
C GLU A 957 26.01 34.28 -72.32
N ASP A 958 27.06 34.74 -73.01
CA ASP A 958 27.38 34.39 -74.40
C ASP A 958 27.72 32.89 -74.61
N PRO A 959 27.01 32.17 -75.50
CA PRO A 959 27.49 30.91 -76.06
C PRO A 959 28.40 31.19 -77.28
N PRO A 960 29.59 30.56 -77.39
CA PRO A 960 30.45 30.76 -78.56
C PRO A 960 29.81 30.19 -79.83
N PRO A 961 30.15 30.75 -81.01
CA PRO A 961 29.64 30.26 -82.29
C PRO A 961 30.09 28.81 -82.56
N LEU A 962 29.30 28.09 -83.37
CA LEU A 962 29.45 26.66 -83.66
C LEU A 962 30.83 26.24 -84.22
N GLU A 963 31.66 27.20 -84.62
CA GLU A 963 32.98 27.00 -85.22
C GLU A 963 34.07 26.68 -84.18
N GLU A 964 33.90 27.07 -82.89
CA GLU A 964 34.83 26.69 -81.80
C GLU A 964 34.69 25.22 -81.35
N LEU A 965 33.71 24.48 -81.88
CA LEU A 965 33.43 23.09 -81.50
C LEU A 965 34.20 22.05 -82.33
N CYS A 966 35.11 22.46 -83.21
CA CYS A 966 35.98 21.57 -84.00
C CYS A 966 37.41 21.52 -83.42
N PRO A 967 38.02 20.33 -83.21
CA PRO A 967 39.44 20.24 -82.87
C PRO A 967 40.33 20.80 -84.00
N GLU A 968 41.18 21.77 -83.68
CA GLU A 968 41.97 22.57 -84.66
C GLU A 968 42.87 21.75 -85.60
N ASN A 969 43.18 20.50 -85.24
CA ASN A 969 44.23 19.70 -85.86
C ASN A 969 43.79 18.92 -87.13
N TRP A 970 42.54 19.04 -87.58
CA TRP A 970 41.99 18.25 -88.69
C TRP A 970 41.75 19.09 -89.95
N SER A 971 42.60 18.92 -90.97
CA SER A 971 42.47 19.65 -92.23
C SER A 971 41.13 19.38 -92.94
N LEU A 972 40.63 20.37 -93.69
CA LEU A 972 39.41 20.25 -94.51
C LEU A 972 39.43 19.01 -95.44
N ARG A 973 40.62 18.64 -95.93
CA ARG A 973 40.85 17.43 -96.76
C ARG A 973 40.58 16.12 -95.99
N THR A 974 40.77 16.11 -94.67
CA THR A 974 40.46 14.98 -93.78
C THR A 974 38.95 14.81 -93.62
N TRP A 975 38.24 15.92 -93.35
CA TRP A 975 36.79 15.97 -93.25
C TRP A 975 36.10 15.50 -94.55
N SER A 976 36.51 16.02 -95.70
CA SER A 976 35.98 15.59 -97.00
C SER A 976 36.23 14.11 -97.28
N LYS A 977 37.42 13.58 -96.95
CA LYS A 977 37.73 12.14 -97.11
C LYS A 977 36.83 11.26 -96.25
N LEU A 978 36.61 11.62 -94.99
CA LEU A 978 35.83 10.82 -94.04
C LEU A 978 34.33 10.83 -94.37
N ALA A 979 33.80 11.97 -94.83
CA ALA A 979 32.43 12.10 -95.33
C ALA A 979 32.19 11.25 -96.59
N VAL A 980 33.10 11.29 -97.58
CA VAL A 980 32.96 10.50 -98.82
C VAL A 980 33.11 8.99 -98.56
N LEU A 981 34.03 8.57 -97.69
CA LEU A 981 34.18 7.17 -97.28
C LEU A 981 32.90 6.60 -96.64
N ARG A 982 32.25 7.37 -95.76
CA ARG A 982 30.98 6.95 -95.13
C ARG A 982 29.76 7.04 -96.07
N ALA A 983 29.80 7.89 -97.10
CA ALA A 983 28.72 7.99 -98.09
C ALA A 983 28.72 6.82 -99.10
N VAL A 984 29.89 6.30 -99.48
CA VAL A 984 29.99 5.19 -100.47
C VAL A 984 29.90 3.80 -99.82
N GLY A 985 30.35 3.64 -98.58
CA GLY A 985 30.30 2.38 -97.84
C GLY A 985 31.30 1.31 -98.34
N TYR A 986 31.13 0.08 -97.84
CA TYR A 986 31.99 -1.07 -98.11
C TYR A 986 31.24 -2.21 -98.84
N GLY A 987 31.96 -3.14 -99.45
CA GLY A 987 31.40 -4.29 -100.20
C GLY A 987 31.60 -4.21 -101.73
N GLU A 988 31.06 -5.19 -102.46
CA GLU A 988 31.16 -5.26 -103.92
C GLU A 988 30.61 -3.99 -104.60
N GLY A 989 31.14 -3.70 -105.80
CA GLY A 989 30.82 -2.48 -106.53
C GLY A 989 31.29 -1.18 -105.88
N ARG A 990 32.01 -1.20 -104.74
CA ARG A 990 32.64 0.00 -104.16
C ARG A 990 33.57 0.69 -105.16
N GLU A 991 34.39 -0.06 -105.91
CA GLU A 991 35.30 0.50 -106.89
C GLU A 991 34.57 1.29 -107.99
N HIS A 992 33.53 0.69 -108.55
CA HIS A 992 32.70 1.32 -109.59
C HIS A 992 31.96 2.56 -109.06
N ARG A 993 31.52 2.55 -107.79
CA ARG A 993 30.89 3.71 -107.14
C ARG A 993 31.88 4.85 -106.88
N VAL A 994 33.10 4.57 -106.43
CA VAL A 994 34.14 5.59 -106.23
C VAL A 994 34.60 6.20 -107.55
N ARG A 995 34.81 5.38 -108.60
CA ARG A 995 35.21 5.90 -109.93
C ARG A 995 34.10 6.67 -110.66
N ALA A 996 32.83 6.49 -110.27
CA ALA A 996 31.71 7.27 -110.79
C ALA A 996 31.51 8.65 -110.11
N LEU A 997 32.29 8.98 -109.07
CA LEU A 997 32.18 10.28 -108.39
C LEU A 997 32.78 11.41 -109.25
N PRO A 998 32.13 12.59 -109.36
CA PRO A 998 32.62 13.72 -110.14
C PRO A 998 33.73 14.50 -109.39
N ILE A 999 34.82 13.81 -109.05
CA ILE A 999 35.97 14.33 -108.30
C ILE A 999 37.29 13.98 -109.01
N PRO A 1000 38.39 14.72 -108.77
CA PRO A 1000 39.66 14.49 -109.47
C PRO A 1000 40.19 13.06 -109.31
N GLN A 1001 40.69 12.49 -110.42
CA GLN A 1001 41.02 11.07 -110.53
C GLN A 1001 42.05 10.60 -109.48
N GLY A 1002 43.10 11.38 -109.22
CA GLY A 1002 44.07 11.07 -108.16
C GLY A 1002 43.48 11.01 -106.74
N LEU A 1003 42.32 11.63 -106.49
CA LEU A 1003 41.60 11.50 -105.21
C LEU A 1003 40.69 10.26 -105.20
N GLN A 1004 40.16 9.85 -106.35
CA GLN A 1004 39.46 8.56 -106.50
C GLN A 1004 40.43 7.40 -106.25
N ASP A 1005 41.64 7.48 -106.82
CA ASP A 1005 42.68 6.46 -106.66
C ASP A 1005 43.19 6.38 -105.20
N GLU A 1006 43.36 7.53 -104.50
CA GLU A 1006 43.63 7.55 -103.05
C GLU A 1006 42.52 6.88 -102.21
N LEU A 1007 41.25 6.95 -102.63
CA LEU A 1007 40.12 6.35 -101.91
C LEU A 1007 40.00 4.82 -102.13
N LEU A 1008 40.57 4.32 -103.23
CA LEU A 1008 40.62 2.90 -103.57
C LEU A 1008 41.83 2.19 -102.98
N CYS A 1009 42.98 2.86 -102.94
CA CYS A 1009 44.25 2.29 -102.48
C CYS A 1009 44.38 2.21 -100.95
N LYS A 1010 43.70 1.24 -100.33
CA LYS A 1010 44.16 0.56 -99.10
C LYS A 1010 43.43 -0.77 -98.90
N HIS A 1011 44.13 -1.88 -99.14
CA HIS A 1011 43.68 -3.22 -98.78
C HIS A 1011 43.78 -3.43 -97.25
N ILE A 1012 42.73 -4.01 -96.66
CA ILE A 1012 42.88 -4.96 -95.56
C ILE A 1012 42.17 -6.23 -96.01
N SER A 1013 42.96 -7.26 -96.28
CA SER A 1013 42.50 -8.62 -96.58
C SER A 1013 42.17 -9.34 -95.27
N VAL A 1014 41.03 -10.02 -95.24
CA VAL A 1014 40.84 -11.22 -94.39
C VAL A 1014 40.27 -12.28 -95.31
N ASP A 1015 40.98 -13.40 -95.39
CA ASP A 1015 40.78 -14.40 -96.44
C ASP A 1015 39.53 -15.28 -96.24
N VAL A 1016 39.08 -15.82 -97.36
CA VAL A 1016 38.08 -16.88 -97.44
C VAL A 1016 38.67 -18.18 -96.88
N VAL A 1017 37.97 -18.80 -95.93
CA VAL A 1017 38.07 -20.26 -95.70
C VAL A 1017 36.67 -20.84 -95.61
N SER A 1018 36.42 -21.84 -96.44
CA SER A 1018 35.24 -22.70 -96.43
C SER A 1018 35.69 -24.17 -96.57
N PRO A 1019 34.78 -25.16 -96.62
CA PRO A 1019 34.44 -26.01 -95.48
C PRO A 1019 35.09 -27.41 -95.54
N LEU A 1020 35.18 -28.10 -94.39
CA LEU A 1020 35.34 -29.57 -94.18
C LEU A 1020 35.46 -29.80 -92.64
N SER A 1021 35.05 -30.90 -91.98
CA SER A 1021 34.15 -32.02 -92.30
C SER A 1021 34.05 -33.00 -91.09
N VAL A 1022 33.18 -34.03 -91.17
CA VAL A 1022 33.20 -35.31 -90.38
C VAL A 1022 32.74 -35.22 -88.90
N THR A 1023 31.79 -36.02 -88.36
CA THR A 1023 30.81 -37.01 -88.92
C THR A 1023 29.70 -37.35 -87.90
N GLY A 1024 28.49 -37.68 -88.40
CA GLY A 1024 27.66 -38.83 -87.97
C GLY A 1024 26.88 -38.72 -86.64
N ILE A 1025 25.67 -39.27 -86.46
CA ILE A 1025 24.92 -40.33 -87.18
C ILE A 1025 23.41 -39.96 -87.24
N SER A 1026 22.65 -40.55 -88.17
CA SER A 1026 21.24 -40.24 -88.47
C SER A 1026 20.23 -41.37 -88.15
N TYR A 1027 18.93 -41.06 -88.27
CA TYR A 1027 17.70 -41.89 -88.18
C TYR A 1027 17.13 -42.17 -86.78
N GLY A 1028 15.82 -42.02 -86.51
CA GLY A 1028 14.69 -41.49 -87.31
C GLY A 1028 13.47 -41.21 -86.40
N THR A 1029 12.63 -40.18 -86.58
CA THR A 1029 11.53 -39.93 -87.56
C THR A 1029 10.12 -40.06 -86.94
N TYR A 1030 9.26 -39.04 -87.13
CA TYR A 1030 7.82 -38.92 -86.75
C TYR A 1030 7.51 -38.80 -85.23
N ARG A 1031 6.54 -38.02 -84.70
CA ARG A 1031 5.49 -37.08 -85.18
C ARG A 1031 4.94 -36.29 -83.94
N SER A 1032 4.35 -35.09 -83.95
CA SER A 1032 4.23 -33.90 -84.84
C SER A 1032 3.71 -32.69 -84.01
N ASP A 1033 3.38 -31.58 -84.70
CA ASP A 1033 2.50 -30.46 -84.28
C ASP A 1033 3.04 -29.56 -83.14
N SER A 1034 3.72 -28.44 -83.43
CA SER A 1034 3.27 -27.16 -84.06
C SER A 1034 2.50 -26.25 -83.11
N ASP A 1035 2.74 -24.93 -83.06
CA ASP A 1035 3.91 -24.11 -83.42
C ASP A 1035 3.75 -22.81 -82.60
N SER A 1036 4.85 -22.12 -82.28
CA SER A 1036 4.84 -20.87 -81.52
C SER A 1036 5.45 -19.71 -82.31
N ASP A 1037 5.11 -18.50 -81.84
CA ASP A 1037 5.78 -17.20 -82.04
C ASP A 1037 5.53 -16.45 -83.37
#